data_AF-A0A0G4IKT1-F1
#
_entry.id   AF-A0A0G4IKT1-F1
#
_cell.length_a   1.000
_cell.length_b   1.000
_cell.length_c   1.000
_cell.angle_alpha   90.00
_cell.angle_beta   90.00
_cell.angle_gamma   90.00
#
_symmetry.space_group_name_H-M   'P 1'
#
loop_
_entity.id
_entity.type
_entity.pdbx_description
1 polymer ?
#
loop_
_entity_poly.entity_id
_entity_poly.type
_entity_poly.pdbx_seq_one_letter_code
_entity_poly.pdbx_strand_id
1 'polypeptide(L)'
;MSSKSPLRAVLRWPRRVLARAALLEAVLASLIVASLILGALHLRRPATGAPAVKFEYSTTETHVRTWTRPDLVPKTPYHEWKSSGVRPLFPRVLVLTPMKDSSKDLQLYFSLFDRISYPKELMSLGILEGDSTDDTYDRILSVLESMSVEGVMRRITLIHKNFKLGNKKLAGAERHGFTVQGRRRAVQAKARNHLMSIALHDEDIVLWLDSDLKQYPSDIVQRMLATGKRVVSADCIQTSGMCYDRNNWRETPKSLVVKQSLPEHVLMFEGYPDIMMTHRESLCDITEGIDENGLVELQGVGGTALMIEADLVREGLIFPTFPFRHAIETEGVAQVANAMNVKVYGMTNLKVTAQSDQSTRFTLKLIERCRTGMTKLNPRPVPLPSQLMQQALRAALIDANMSVSDLDALIAVPSLAEPRFMEAHNLSTQIGLLPRPDVIVRTIDTGGAGPISALLEAKRLIETEGRHAVAVVAGDAVSSLSREEFLKRADQSCQDPNGSLPSPVIPHGYDRIAQWQTRTYGTDRKQYAMCSVIMSMMASRHPVALTRRPHTLDDVLSSPQIAPSTTLLECARRADGAAALIVASSRFMEKGGFPVKRSVEVISGGEASGSLYPPPIDEINENVFSCQQAARIAYAKAHLGVSDIDFFGLYDCFPICLIRAIESVGLAPVGTGGDYVEQAYNEVMSMIANNGLSGARLQEVFPINTHGGLLSFGAPWEAPALYLVIEAIMQLTGQAKSRQIPNAKRALVYGNGGIFSSSAVAILGSGQY
;
A
#
# COMPACT_ATOMS: atom_id res chain seq x y z
N MET A 1 4.93 5.34 73.86
CA MET A 1 4.10 5.58 72.65
C MET A 1 4.42 6.99 72.17
N SER A 2 5.10 7.15 71.03
CA SER A 2 4.54 7.32 69.67
C SER A 2 4.53 8.82 69.29
N SER A 3 4.81 9.31 68.08
CA SER A 3 5.56 8.85 66.89
C SER A 3 5.57 10.01 65.86
N LYS A 4 6.64 10.07 65.07
CA LYS A 4 6.73 10.45 63.63
C LYS A 4 6.55 11.89 63.10
N SER A 5 7.45 12.16 62.14
CA SER A 5 7.73 13.27 61.22
C SER A 5 6.98 13.11 59.86
N PRO A 6 7.39 13.77 58.74
CA PRO A 6 7.67 15.19 58.43
C PRO A 6 6.97 15.67 57.12
N LEU A 7 6.82 16.99 56.86
CA LEU A 7 6.73 17.57 55.50
C LEU A 7 6.62 19.11 55.52
N ARG A 8 7.62 19.80 54.93
CA ARG A 8 7.61 21.11 54.20
C ARG A 8 9.07 21.61 54.11
N ALA A 9 9.71 21.50 52.94
CA ALA A 9 9.71 22.46 51.82
C ALA A 9 10.82 23.53 51.94
N VAL A 10 11.77 23.53 50.98
CA VAL A 10 12.26 24.70 50.20
C VAL A 10 13.42 24.25 49.28
N LEU A 11 13.20 24.44 47.99
CA LEU A 11 14.19 24.38 46.91
C LEU A 11 15.21 25.53 47.06
N ARG A 12 16.47 25.19 47.34
CA ARG A 12 17.65 26.02 47.06
C ARG A 12 18.69 25.12 46.41
N TRP A 13 18.78 25.14 45.09
CA TRP A 13 19.78 24.35 44.39
C TRP A 13 21.18 24.96 44.60
N PRO A 14 22.17 24.17 45.03
CA PRO A 14 23.50 24.67 45.32
C PRO A 14 24.22 25.11 44.02
N ARG A 15 25.04 26.17 44.11
CA ARG A 15 25.84 26.78 43.02
C ARG A 15 26.59 25.79 42.11
N ARG A 16 26.85 24.57 42.58
CA ARG A 16 27.47 23.48 41.81
C ARG A 16 26.59 22.93 40.68
N VAL A 17 25.26 23.03 40.78
CA VAL A 17 24.36 22.55 39.72
C VAL A 17 24.23 23.58 38.60
N LEU A 18 24.14 24.86 38.94
CA LEU A 18 24.19 25.95 37.94
C LEU A 18 25.54 25.96 37.18
N ALA A 19 26.64 25.65 37.86
CA ALA A 19 27.95 25.50 37.20
C ALA A 19 28.00 24.29 36.25
N ARG A 20 27.31 23.19 36.57
CA ARG A 20 27.22 22.01 35.68
C ARG A 20 26.31 22.25 34.48
N ALA A 21 25.23 23.02 34.64
CA ALA A 21 24.37 23.42 33.53
C ALA A 21 25.10 24.34 32.55
N ALA A 22 25.86 25.32 33.06
CA ALA A 22 26.70 26.20 32.24
C ALA A 22 27.84 25.44 31.53
N LEU A 23 28.41 24.41 32.16
CA LEU A 23 29.39 23.52 31.52
C LEU A 23 28.74 22.68 30.41
N LEU A 24 27.50 22.22 30.60
CA LEU A 24 26.76 21.48 29.57
C LEU A 24 26.43 22.36 28.37
N GLU A 25 26.01 23.62 28.59
CA GLU A 25 25.77 24.58 27.51
C GLU A 25 27.06 24.95 26.76
N ALA A 26 28.20 25.07 27.46
CA ALA A 26 29.50 25.30 26.83
C ALA A 26 29.99 24.09 26.00
N VAL A 27 29.72 22.87 26.45
CA VAL A 27 30.04 21.64 25.70
C VAL A 27 29.11 21.48 24.49
N LEU A 28 27.81 21.78 24.62
CA LEU A 28 26.88 21.79 23.48
C LEU A 28 27.27 22.85 22.45
N ALA A 29 27.63 24.06 22.89
CA ALA A 29 28.11 25.12 22.01
C ALA A 29 29.41 24.72 21.29
N SER A 30 30.31 24.00 21.97
CA SER A 30 31.55 23.46 21.36
C SER A 30 31.27 22.34 20.36
N LEU A 31 30.27 21.49 20.59
CA LEU A 31 29.84 20.45 19.65
C LEU A 31 29.11 21.00 18.42
N ILE A 32 28.37 22.10 18.58
CA ILE A 32 27.71 22.82 17.47
C ILE A 32 28.75 23.56 16.62
N VAL A 33 29.75 24.19 17.25
CA VAL A 33 30.87 24.83 16.53
C VAL A 33 31.76 23.78 15.85
N ALA A 34 32.01 22.62 16.47
CA ALA A 34 32.72 21.51 15.82
C ALA A 34 31.91 20.93 14.64
N SER A 35 30.58 20.83 14.76
CA SER A 35 29.69 20.40 13.66
C SER A 35 29.60 21.44 12.54
N LEU A 36 29.70 22.74 12.84
CA LEU A 36 29.79 23.81 11.86
C LEU A 36 31.16 23.87 11.18
N ILE A 37 32.24 23.51 11.88
CA ILE A 37 33.59 23.35 11.28
C ILE A 37 33.64 22.09 10.40
N LEU A 38 33.02 20.98 10.82
CA LEU A 38 32.86 19.77 10.00
C LEU A 38 31.91 19.97 8.82
N GLY A 39 30.87 20.79 8.98
CA GLY A 39 29.94 21.21 7.94
C GLY A 39 30.51 22.28 6.98
N ALA A 40 31.48 23.08 7.42
CA ALA A 40 32.23 24.00 6.54
C ALA A 40 33.41 23.32 5.83
N LEU A 41 33.88 22.16 6.33
CA LEU A 41 34.80 21.26 5.63
C LEU A 41 34.12 20.42 4.53
N HIS A 42 32.80 20.52 4.37
CA HIS A 42 32.05 20.11 3.17
C HIS A 42 32.29 21.03 1.95
N LEU A 43 33.35 21.85 1.98
CA LEU A 43 33.93 22.44 0.79
C LEU A 43 34.21 21.32 -0.23
N ARG A 44 33.49 21.36 -1.34
CA ARG A 44 33.85 20.73 -2.62
C ARG A 44 35.35 20.95 -2.88
N ARG A 45 36.18 20.00 -2.47
CA ARG A 45 37.50 19.83 -3.05
C ARG A 45 37.32 19.08 -4.37
N PRO A 46 37.94 19.54 -5.48
CA PRO A 46 38.13 18.68 -6.63
C PRO A 46 38.86 17.42 -6.15
N ALA A 47 38.36 16.25 -6.51
CA ALA A 47 39.01 14.98 -6.24
C ALA A 47 40.36 14.93 -6.99
N THR A 48 41.43 15.41 -6.36
CA THR A 48 42.80 15.01 -6.70
C THR A 48 43.16 13.78 -5.85
N GLY A 49 42.34 12.73 -5.96
CA GLY A 49 42.57 11.43 -5.33
C GLY A 49 43.23 10.46 -6.31
N ALA A 50 44.00 9.50 -5.80
CA ALA A 50 44.55 8.44 -6.63
C ALA A 50 43.41 7.67 -7.34
N PRO A 51 43.56 7.32 -8.64
CA PRO A 51 42.52 6.59 -9.36
C PRO A 51 42.27 5.24 -8.69
N ALA A 52 41.01 4.80 -8.67
CA ALA A 52 40.66 3.47 -8.19
C ALA A 52 41.34 2.40 -9.05
N VAL A 53 41.93 1.38 -8.42
CA VAL A 53 42.49 0.22 -9.11
C VAL A 53 41.41 -0.83 -9.23
N LYS A 54 41.13 -1.25 -10.47
CA LYS A 54 40.21 -2.37 -10.78
C LYS A 54 41.01 -3.67 -10.82
N PHE A 55 40.63 -4.63 -10.00
CA PHE A 55 41.08 -6.01 -10.06
C PHE A 55 39.91 -6.89 -10.49
N GLU A 56 40.13 -7.76 -11.47
CA GLU A 56 39.15 -8.75 -11.90
C GLU A 56 39.79 -10.13 -11.88
N TYR A 57 39.06 -11.10 -11.33
CA TYR A 57 39.40 -12.50 -11.50
C TYR A 57 38.13 -13.33 -11.67
N SER A 58 38.28 -14.42 -12.40
CA SER A 58 37.19 -15.36 -12.64
C SER A 58 37.66 -16.78 -12.44
N THR A 59 36.80 -17.58 -11.80
CA THR A 59 36.86 -19.04 -11.82
C THR A 59 35.77 -19.56 -12.75
N THR A 60 35.67 -20.88 -12.93
CA THR A 60 34.58 -21.50 -13.72
C THR A 60 33.18 -21.18 -13.20
N GLU A 61 33.04 -20.79 -11.92
CA GLU A 61 31.74 -20.61 -11.27
C GLU A 61 31.53 -19.25 -10.58
N THR A 62 32.58 -18.44 -10.46
CA THR A 62 32.55 -17.19 -9.66
C THR A 62 33.34 -16.12 -10.39
N HIS A 63 32.71 -14.99 -10.67
CA HIS A 63 33.38 -13.80 -11.22
C HIS A 63 33.42 -12.74 -10.13
N VAL A 64 34.59 -12.12 -9.93
CA VAL A 64 34.78 -11.09 -8.90
C VAL A 64 35.43 -9.88 -9.54
N ARG A 65 34.84 -8.71 -9.24
CA ARG A 65 35.38 -7.40 -9.60
C ARG A 65 35.55 -6.59 -8.34
N THR A 66 36.74 -6.04 -8.13
CA THR A 66 37.05 -5.21 -6.98
C THR A 66 37.65 -3.89 -7.43
N TRP A 67 37.11 -2.79 -6.95
CA TRP A 67 37.64 -1.45 -7.10
C TRP A 67 38.19 -0.99 -5.76
N THR A 68 39.45 -0.57 -5.72
CA THR A 68 40.13 -0.18 -4.47
C THR A 68 40.76 1.19 -4.59
N ARG A 69 40.59 2.04 -3.57
CA ARG A 69 41.31 3.32 -3.42
C ARG A 69 42.69 3.07 -2.78
N PRO A 70 43.80 3.18 -3.54
CA PRO A 70 45.12 2.79 -3.04
C PRO A 70 45.66 3.66 -1.90
N ASP A 71 45.12 4.87 -1.76
CA ASP A 71 45.43 5.81 -0.68
C ASP A 71 44.72 5.48 0.64
N LEU A 72 43.63 4.71 0.60
CA LEU A 72 42.80 4.34 1.76
C LEU A 72 42.98 2.88 2.20
N VAL A 73 43.67 2.07 1.40
CA VAL A 73 43.89 0.65 1.66
C VAL A 73 45.40 0.38 1.78
N PRO A 74 45.84 -0.35 2.82
CA PRO A 74 47.26 -0.67 3.00
C PRO A 74 47.84 -1.39 1.78
N LYS A 75 49.08 -1.04 1.41
CA LYS A 75 49.80 -1.66 0.28
C LYS A 75 50.17 -3.13 0.52
N THR A 76 50.24 -3.56 1.78
CA THR A 76 50.54 -4.94 2.16
C THR A 76 49.25 -5.77 2.16
N PRO A 77 49.16 -6.85 1.35
CA PRO A 77 47.98 -7.72 1.29
C PRO A 77 47.81 -8.55 2.57
N TYR A 78 48.88 -8.70 3.36
CA TYR A 78 48.88 -9.36 4.65
C TYR A 78 48.87 -8.32 5.76
N HIS A 79 47.74 -8.20 6.45
CA HIS A 79 47.69 -7.59 7.76
C HIS A 79 47.63 -8.73 8.78
N GLU A 80 48.66 -8.87 9.60
CA GLU A 80 48.61 -9.81 10.72
C GLU A 80 47.52 -9.29 11.67
N TRP A 81 46.39 -10.00 11.72
CA TRP A 81 45.27 -9.62 12.55
C TRP A 81 45.54 -10.08 13.98
N LYS A 82 45.59 -9.13 14.92
CA LYS A 82 45.70 -9.41 16.35
C LYS A 82 44.33 -9.14 16.97
N SER A 83 43.72 -10.18 17.55
CA SER A 83 42.53 -10.05 18.41
C SER A 83 42.91 -9.22 19.64
N SER A 84 42.80 -7.90 19.53
CA SER A 84 43.10 -6.99 20.65
C SER A 84 41.89 -6.83 21.58
N GLY A 85 40.69 -7.25 21.14
CA GLY A 85 39.43 -7.04 21.85
C GLY A 85 39.01 -5.57 21.97
N VAL A 86 39.78 -4.63 21.41
CA VAL A 86 39.55 -3.18 21.53
C VAL A 86 39.15 -2.63 20.15
N ARG A 87 37.90 -2.14 20.06
CA ARG A 87 37.38 -1.50 18.85
C ARG A 87 38.05 -0.12 18.65
N PRO A 88 38.53 0.21 17.44
CA PRO A 88 39.02 1.55 17.14
C PRO A 88 37.91 2.59 17.28
N LEU A 89 38.27 3.85 17.57
CA LEU A 89 37.31 4.94 17.76
C LEU A 89 36.45 5.20 16.50
N PHE A 90 37.05 4.99 15.32
CA PHE A 90 36.41 5.07 14.02
C PHE A 90 36.66 3.76 13.25
N PRO A 91 35.82 2.73 13.44
CA PRO A 91 36.01 1.44 12.77
C PRO A 91 35.76 1.52 11.28
N ARG A 92 36.48 0.69 10.51
CA ARG A 92 36.21 0.45 9.10
C ARG A 92 35.00 -0.46 8.97
N VAL A 93 34.04 -0.08 8.14
CA VAL A 93 32.75 -0.76 8.01
C VAL A 93 32.60 -1.36 6.61
N LEU A 94 32.42 -2.67 6.54
CA LEU A 94 32.04 -3.38 5.32
C LEU A 94 30.53 -3.56 5.28
N VAL A 95 29.87 -2.93 4.31
CA VAL A 95 28.45 -3.17 4.03
C VAL A 95 28.31 -4.34 3.07
N LEU A 96 27.52 -5.36 3.43
CA LEU A 96 27.29 -6.55 2.62
C LEU A 96 25.82 -6.70 2.23
N THR A 97 25.57 -6.94 0.94
CA THR A 97 24.21 -7.12 0.41
C THR A 97 24.17 -8.26 -0.62
N PRO A 98 23.53 -9.40 -0.29
CA PRO A 98 23.20 -10.42 -1.29
C PRO A 98 22.00 -9.93 -2.13
N MET A 99 22.05 -10.09 -3.44
CA MET A 99 21.02 -9.65 -4.38
C MET A 99 20.59 -10.79 -5.30
N LYS A 100 19.28 -10.84 -5.55
CA LYS A 100 18.64 -11.72 -6.53
C LYS A 100 17.35 -11.05 -7.01
N ASP A 101 17.14 -10.96 -8.32
CA ASP A 101 15.94 -10.35 -8.93
C ASP A 101 15.61 -8.95 -8.32
N SER A 102 16.65 -8.15 -8.07
CA SER A 102 16.58 -6.89 -7.31
C SER A 102 16.57 -5.65 -8.21
N SER A 103 16.42 -5.80 -9.54
CA SER A 103 16.49 -4.70 -10.51
C SER A 103 15.57 -3.52 -10.17
N LYS A 104 14.38 -3.80 -9.63
CA LYS A 104 13.38 -2.81 -9.19
C LYS A 104 13.81 -1.99 -7.96
N ASP A 105 14.68 -2.53 -7.11
CA ASP A 105 15.04 -1.94 -5.82
C ASP A 105 16.36 -1.15 -5.87
N LEU A 106 17.20 -1.37 -6.90
CA LEU A 106 18.55 -0.83 -7.00
C LEU A 106 18.62 0.70 -6.87
N GLN A 107 17.72 1.44 -7.52
CA GLN A 107 17.74 2.91 -7.49
C GLN A 107 17.56 3.44 -6.06
N LEU A 108 16.59 2.88 -5.33
CA LEU A 108 16.32 3.28 -3.96
C LEU A 108 17.43 2.78 -3.03
N TYR A 109 17.90 1.54 -3.21
CA TYR A 109 19.00 0.97 -2.45
C TYR A 109 20.25 1.87 -2.48
N PHE A 110 20.72 2.24 -3.67
CA PHE A 110 21.89 3.11 -3.81
C PHE A 110 21.62 4.53 -3.29
N SER A 111 20.40 5.06 -3.44
CA SER A 111 20.04 6.36 -2.85
C SER A 111 20.06 6.35 -1.33
N LEU A 112 19.62 5.26 -0.67
CA LEU A 112 19.66 5.14 0.78
C LEU A 112 21.08 4.94 1.28
N PHE A 113 21.86 4.12 0.56
CA PHE A 113 23.25 3.86 0.87
C PHE A 113 24.12 5.13 0.80
N ASP A 114 23.91 5.96 -0.22
CA ASP A 114 24.58 7.24 -0.37
C ASP A 114 24.32 8.17 0.82
N ARG A 115 23.08 8.18 1.35
CA ARG A 115 22.68 8.98 2.52
C ARG A 115 23.30 8.54 3.85
N ILE A 116 23.94 7.37 3.94
CA ILE A 116 24.61 6.95 5.17
C ILE A 116 25.68 7.99 5.53
N SER A 117 25.55 8.63 6.69
CA SER A 117 26.38 9.75 7.14
C SER A 117 27.75 9.33 7.69
N TYR A 118 28.02 8.03 7.76
CA TYR A 118 29.32 7.51 8.17
C TYR A 118 30.38 7.84 7.11
N PRO A 119 31.63 8.18 7.49
CA PRO A 119 32.66 8.59 6.53
C PRO A 119 32.90 7.52 5.46
N LYS A 120 32.72 7.87 4.18
CA LYS A 120 32.79 6.92 3.05
C LYS A 120 34.21 6.38 2.86
N GLU A 121 35.22 7.15 3.25
CA GLU A 121 36.62 6.76 3.32
C GLU A 121 36.93 5.69 4.39
N LEU A 122 35.97 5.38 5.27
CA LEU A 122 36.01 4.26 6.22
C LEU A 122 35.11 3.10 5.79
N MET A 123 34.38 3.24 4.68
CA MET A 123 33.40 2.25 4.24
C MET A 123 33.90 1.44 3.04
N SER A 124 33.56 0.15 3.06
CA SER A 124 33.67 -0.78 1.95
C SER A 124 32.27 -1.32 1.60
N LEU A 125 32.03 -1.69 0.34
CA LEU A 125 30.77 -2.27 -0.13
C LEU A 125 31.02 -3.61 -0.80
N GLY A 126 30.33 -4.67 -0.38
CA GLY A 126 30.34 -5.98 -1.00
C GLY A 126 28.95 -6.37 -1.46
N ILE A 127 28.77 -6.61 -2.76
CA ILE A 127 27.52 -7.11 -3.34
C ILE A 127 27.78 -8.48 -3.96
N LEU A 128 26.94 -9.46 -3.62
CA LEU A 128 26.89 -10.72 -4.34
C LEU A 128 25.57 -10.80 -5.07
N GLU A 129 25.62 -10.82 -6.40
CA GLU A 129 24.48 -11.14 -7.24
C GLU A 129 24.57 -12.61 -7.66
N GLY A 130 23.45 -13.33 -7.53
CA GLY A 130 23.39 -14.74 -7.88
C GLY A 130 21.98 -15.26 -8.10
N ASP A 131 21.85 -16.14 -9.09
CA ASP A 131 20.62 -16.81 -9.49
C ASP A 131 19.47 -15.85 -9.89
N SER A 132 19.76 -14.60 -10.33
CA SER A 132 18.75 -13.70 -10.90
C SER A 132 18.28 -14.15 -12.28
N THR A 133 17.08 -13.72 -12.62
CA THR A 133 16.38 -13.95 -13.89
C THR A 133 16.10 -12.66 -14.65
N ASP A 134 16.40 -11.50 -14.05
CA ASP A 134 16.29 -10.16 -14.61
C ASP A 134 17.67 -9.55 -14.90
N ASP A 135 17.69 -8.24 -15.22
CA ASP A 135 18.89 -7.46 -15.53
C ASP A 135 19.62 -6.92 -14.27
N THR A 136 19.42 -7.54 -13.10
CA THR A 136 20.00 -7.07 -11.83
C THR A 136 21.52 -6.91 -11.89
N TYR A 137 22.24 -7.92 -12.39
CA TYR A 137 23.71 -7.89 -12.46
C TYR A 137 24.23 -6.72 -13.31
N ASP A 138 23.69 -6.57 -14.51
CA ASP A 138 24.14 -5.55 -15.46
C ASP A 138 23.89 -4.14 -14.93
N ARG A 139 22.75 -3.93 -14.25
CA ARG A 139 22.44 -2.66 -13.60
C ARG A 139 23.36 -2.36 -12.42
N ILE A 140 23.62 -3.34 -11.56
CA ILE A 140 24.57 -3.17 -10.45
C ILE A 140 25.94 -2.80 -11.02
N LEU A 141 26.41 -3.54 -12.03
CA LEU A 141 27.71 -3.29 -12.64
C LEU A 141 27.80 -1.86 -13.20
N SER A 142 26.79 -1.41 -13.95
CA SER A 142 26.73 -0.06 -14.51
C SER A 142 26.80 1.03 -13.42
N VAL A 143 26.06 0.86 -12.33
CA VAL A 143 26.08 1.79 -11.19
C VAL A 143 27.42 1.78 -10.46
N LEU A 144 28.00 0.59 -10.23
CA LEU A 144 29.29 0.50 -9.53
C LEU A 144 30.44 1.03 -10.38
N GLU A 145 30.41 0.85 -11.70
CA GLU A 145 31.43 1.43 -12.57
C GLU A 145 31.39 2.96 -12.54
N SER A 146 30.21 3.58 -12.53
CA SER A 146 30.10 5.04 -12.37
C SER A 146 30.56 5.53 -10.99
N MET A 147 30.11 4.87 -9.91
CA MET A 147 30.56 5.19 -8.53
C MET A 147 32.07 5.02 -8.34
N SER A 148 32.67 4.01 -9.00
CA SER A 148 34.10 3.73 -8.90
C SER A 148 34.97 4.81 -9.57
N VAL A 149 34.47 5.47 -10.61
CA VAL A 149 35.15 6.59 -11.28
C VAL A 149 35.26 7.81 -10.36
N GLU A 150 34.26 8.01 -9.50
CA GLU A 150 34.23 9.11 -8.53
C GLU A 150 35.04 8.83 -7.25
N GLY A 151 35.47 7.58 -7.03
CA GLY A 151 36.42 7.23 -5.98
C GLY A 151 35.92 7.44 -4.54
N VAL A 152 34.61 7.33 -4.30
CA VAL A 152 33.97 7.76 -3.03
C VAL A 152 34.30 6.85 -1.83
N MET A 153 34.68 5.58 -2.04
CA MET A 153 34.80 4.55 -0.99
C MET A 153 36.16 3.85 -0.94
N ARG A 154 36.48 3.17 0.16
CA ARG A 154 37.74 2.39 0.30
C ARG A 154 37.83 1.27 -0.72
N ARG A 155 36.77 0.46 -0.78
CA ARG A 155 36.72 -0.78 -1.55
C ARG A 155 35.30 -1.09 -1.95
N ILE A 156 35.11 -1.48 -3.20
CA ILE A 156 33.84 -2.00 -3.72
C ILE A 156 34.15 -3.39 -4.30
N THR A 157 33.39 -4.41 -3.91
CA THR A 157 33.53 -5.78 -4.41
C THR A 157 32.19 -6.25 -4.94
N LEU A 158 32.13 -6.56 -6.24
CA LEU A 158 30.99 -7.19 -6.89
C LEU A 158 31.33 -8.66 -7.20
N ILE A 159 30.48 -9.57 -6.77
CA ILE A 159 30.61 -11.01 -6.98
C ILE A 159 29.40 -11.49 -7.78
N HIS A 160 29.66 -12.19 -8.88
CA HIS A 160 28.64 -12.94 -9.60
C HIS A 160 28.83 -14.44 -9.35
N LYS A 161 27.86 -15.08 -8.69
CA LYS A 161 27.88 -16.52 -8.44
C LYS A 161 26.48 -17.12 -8.42
N ASN A 162 26.24 -18.03 -9.36
CA ASN A 162 25.03 -18.86 -9.38
C ASN A 162 25.23 -20.14 -8.56
N PHE A 163 24.37 -20.40 -7.58
CA PHE A 163 24.47 -21.60 -6.74
C PHE A 163 23.72 -22.80 -7.34
N LYS A 164 23.01 -22.62 -8.47
CA LYS A 164 22.49 -23.65 -9.40
C LYS A 164 21.67 -24.80 -8.78
N LEU A 165 21.19 -24.66 -7.54
CA LEU A 165 20.49 -25.71 -6.81
C LEU A 165 19.16 -25.18 -6.24
N GLY A 166 18.06 -25.59 -6.88
CA GLY A 166 16.82 -25.90 -6.16
C GLY A 166 15.68 -24.88 -6.16
N ASN A 167 15.61 -23.91 -7.07
CA ASN A 167 14.37 -23.15 -7.32
C ASN A 167 14.10 -23.04 -8.83
N LYS A 168 13.74 -24.16 -9.47
CA LYS A 168 12.92 -24.09 -10.69
C LYS A 168 11.63 -23.36 -10.30
N LYS A 169 11.38 -22.17 -10.86
CA LYS A 169 10.12 -21.39 -10.81
C LYS A 169 9.13 -21.83 -9.70
N LEU A 170 9.45 -21.56 -8.43
CA LEU A 170 8.44 -21.62 -7.37
C LEU A 170 7.95 -20.20 -7.14
N ALA A 171 6.74 -19.90 -7.61
CA ALA A 171 6.06 -18.63 -7.42
C ALA A 171 5.07 -18.73 -6.24
N GLY A 172 4.97 -17.68 -5.43
CA GLY A 172 3.94 -17.57 -4.38
C GLY A 172 4.05 -18.59 -3.24
N ALA A 173 2.92 -19.21 -2.87
CA ALA A 173 2.75 -19.99 -1.64
C ALA A 173 3.67 -21.23 -1.51
N GLU A 174 4.10 -21.81 -2.62
CA GLU A 174 5.00 -22.98 -2.62
C GLU A 174 6.43 -22.63 -2.15
N ARG A 175 6.85 -21.35 -2.30
CA ARG A 175 8.15 -20.82 -1.82
C ARG A 175 8.24 -20.83 -0.29
N HIS A 176 7.10 -20.73 0.38
CA HIS A 176 6.99 -20.67 1.84
C HIS A 176 6.67 -22.04 2.45
N GLY A 177 6.68 -23.16 1.72
CA GLY A 177 6.51 -24.48 2.37
C GLY A 177 7.61 -24.77 3.39
N PHE A 178 7.26 -25.24 4.59
CA PHE A 178 8.20 -25.50 5.69
C PHE A 178 9.39 -26.40 5.29
N THR A 179 9.14 -27.43 4.49
CA THR A 179 10.17 -28.36 3.96
C THR A 179 11.10 -27.70 2.93
N VAL A 180 10.61 -26.71 2.19
CA VAL A 180 11.37 -25.95 1.18
C VAL A 180 12.19 -24.85 1.85
N GLN A 181 11.68 -24.27 2.94
CA GLN A 181 12.29 -23.15 3.67
C GLN A 181 13.70 -23.48 4.18
N GLY A 182 13.92 -24.69 4.73
CA GLY A 182 15.24 -25.13 5.18
C GLY A 182 16.28 -25.18 4.05
N ARG A 183 15.91 -25.74 2.88
CA ARG A 183 16.79 -25.79 1.70
C ARG A 183 17.11 -24.40 1.16
N ARG A 184 16.10 -23.52 1.08
CA ARG A 184 16.27 -22.13 0.63
C ARG A 184 17.20 -21.34 1.54
N ARG A 185 17.09 -21.51 2.86
CA ARG A 185 17.97 -20.86 3.84
C ARG A 185 19.40 -21.42 3.80
N ALA A 186 19.58 -22.71 3.51
CA ALA A 186 20.91 -23.26 3.28
C ALA A 186 21.62 -22.59 2.08
N VAL A 187 20.91 -22.28 0.99
CA VAL A 187 21.48 -21.57 -0.16
C VAL A 187 21.81 -20.12 0.17
N GLN A 188 20.92 -19.40 0.87
CA GLN A 188 21.20 -18.05 1.36
C GLN A 188 22.42 -18.02 2.29
N ALA A 189 22.54 -18.99 3.18
CA ALA A 189 23.71 -19.13 4.05
C ALA A 189 25.01 -19.32 3.23
N LYS A 190 24.97 -20.14 2.17
CA LYS A 190 26.10 -20.27 1.23
C LYS A 190 26.46 -18.95 0.56
N ALA A 191 25.46 -18.21 0.06
CA ALA A 191 25.66 -16.91 -0.56
C ALA A 191 26.27 -15.90 0.42
N ARG A 192 25.73 -15.77 1.63
CA ARG A 192 26.25 -14.88 2.67
C ARG A 192 27.69 -15.24 3.09
N ASN A 193 27.96 -16.53 3.35
CA ASN A 193 29.32 -16.98 3.66
C ASN A 193 30.31 -16.71 2.52
N HIS A 194 29.89 -16.94 1.27
CA HIS A 194 30.74 -16.71 0.10
C HIS A 194 31.06 -15.23 -0.08
N LEU A 195 30.03 -14.37 -0.03
CA LEU A 195 30.17 -12.92 -0.08
C LEU A 195 31.13 -12.43 1.00
N MET A 196 30.87 -12.84 2.25
CA MET A 196 31.67 -12.44 3.41
C MET A 196 33.13 -12.90 3.28
N SER A 197 33.38 -14.13 2.81
CA SER A 197 34.74 -14.67 2.66
C SER A 197 35.61 -13.96 1.60
N ILE A 198 34.97 -13.33 0.60
CA ILE A 198 35.67 -12.64 -0.50
C ILE A 198 35.77 -11.15 -0.23
N ALA A 199 34.70 -10.54 0.29
CA ALA A 199 34.63 -9.09 0.47
C ALA A 199 35.28 -8.60 1.78
N LEU A 200 35.38 -9.44 2.81
CA LEU A 200 36.00 -9.06 4.08
C LEU A 200 37.52 -9.13 4.00
N HIS A 201 38.18 -8.01 4.25
CA HIS A 201 39.63 -7.91 4.28
C HIS A 201 40.10 -7.36 5.62
N ASP A 202 40.26 -6.04 5.70
CA ASP A 202 40.83 -5.34 6.85
C ASP A 202 39.76 -4.60 7.66
N GLU A 203 38.48 -4.76 7.33
CA GLU A 203 37.39 -4.07 8.01
C GLU A 203 37.17 -4.58 9.45
N ASP A 204 36.72 -3.70 10.32
CA ASP A 204 36.52 -3.96 11.75
C ASP A 204 35.07 -4.39 12.05
N ILE A 205 34.13 -3.98 11.19
CA ILE A 205 32.70 -4.22 11.31
C ILE A 205 32.13 -4.72 9.98
N VAL A 206 31.24 -5.70 10.04
CA VAL A 206 30.39 -6.15 8.94
C VAL A 206 28.96 -5.70 9.20
N LEU A 207 28.38 -4.94 8.28
CA LEU A 207 27.00 -4.49 8.31
C LEU A 207 26.24 -5.12 7.15
N TRP A 208 25.29 -5.99 7.45
CA TRP A 208 24.36 -6.55 6.47
C TRP A 208 23.20 -5.57 6.28
N LEU A 209 22.89 -5.26 5.02
CA LEU A 209 21.68 -4.52 4.63
C LEU A 209 21.05 -5.25 3.44
N ASP A 210 19.77 -5.60 3.55
CA ASP A 210 19.04 -6.21 2.44
C ASP A 210 18.69 -5.17 1.36
N SER A 211 18.55 -5.61 0.11
CA SER A 211 18.31 -4.74 -1.04
C SER A 211 16.89 -4.15 -1.09
N ASP A 212 15.93 -4.73 -0.37
CA ASP A 212 14.52 -4.36 -0.36
C ASP A 212 14.13 -3.34 0.73
N LEU A 213 15.11 -2.87 1.52
CA LEU A 213 14.92 -1.80 2.49
C LEU A 213 14.46 -0.50 1.80
N LYS A 214 13.41 0.11 2.35
CA LYS A 214 12.80 1.35 1.85
C LYS A 214 13.20 2.58 2.65
N GLN A 215 13.50 2.39 3.93
CA GLN A 215 13.92 3.48 4.80
C GLN A 215 14.79 2.98 5.95
N TYR A 216 15.84 3.71 6.25
CA TYR A 216 16.61 3.62 7.48
C TYR A 216 17.22 4.99 7.78
N PRO A 217 17.50 5.31 9.06
CA PRO A 217 18.08 6.59 9.40
C PRO A 217 19.51 6.70 8.85
N SER A 218 19.91 7.90 8.39
CA SER A 218 21.23 8.13 7.78
C SER A 218 22.39 7.83 8.72
N ASP A 219 22.17 7.94 10.04
CA ASP A 219 23.13 7.65 11.10
C ASP A 219 23.06 6.19 11.61
N ILE A 220 22.51 5.26 10.81
CA ILE A 220 22.33 3.84 11.19
C ILE A 220 23.62 3.19 11.72
N VAL A 221 24.76 3.42 11.06
CA VAL A 221 26.06 2.87 11.44
C VAL A 221 26.45 3.38 12.82
N GLN A 222 26.35 4.69 13.05
CA GLN A 222 26.68 5.32 14.32
C GLN A 222 25.79 4.82 15.45
N ARG A 223 24.48 4.67 15.21
CA ARG A 223 23.54 4.13 16.20
C ARG A 223 23.88 2.70 16.59
N MET A 224 24.16 1.84 15.62
CA MET A 224 24.53 0.45 15.88
C MET A 224 25.89 0.36 16.61
N LEU A 225 26.87 1.18 16.22
CA LEU A 225 28.17 1.26 16.89
C LEU A 225 28.05 1.73 18.34
N ALA A 226 27.19 2.71 18.61
CA ALA A 226 26.98 3.29 19.94
C ALA A 226 26.46 2.27 20.98
N THR A 227 25.88 1.16 20.54
CA THR A 227 25.45 0.08 21.44
C THR A 227 26.61 -0.61 22.17
N GLY A 228 27.83 -0.54 21.61
CA GLY A 228 29.00 -1.25 22.10
C GLY A 228 28.88 -2.79 22.04
N LYS A 229 27.85 -3.33 21.39
CA LYS A 229 27.65 -4.79 21.26
C LYS A 229 28.40 -5.34 20.06
N ARG A 230 28.81 -6.61 20.16
CA ARG A 230 29.56 -7.31 19.09
C ARG A 230 28.67 -7.81 17.95
N VAL A 231 27.40 -8.12 18.27
CA VAL A 231 26.37 -8.52 17.30
C VAL A 231 25.07 -7.81 17.66
N VAL A 232 24.54 -7.02 16.73
CA VAL A 232 23.31 -6.26 16.95
C VAL A 232 22.46 -6.14 15.68
N SER A 233 21.16 -6.35 15.82
CA SER A 233 20.17 -6.27 14.74
C SER A 233 19.19 -5.12 14.96
N ALA A 234 18.83 -4.40 13.91
CA ALA A 234 17.75 -3.41 13.96
C ALA A 234 16.38 -4.08 13.94
N ASP A 235 15.37 -3.36 14.42
CA ASP A 235 13.99 -3.81 14.31
C ASP A 235 13.42 -3.43 12.93
N CYS A 236 13.17 -4.45 12.11
CA CYS A 236 12.64 -4.26 10.77
C CYS A 236 11.12 -4.39 10.75
N ILE A 237 10.47 -3.31 10.34
CA ILE A 237 9.02 -3.18 10.21
C ILE A 237 8.61 -2.98 8.75
N GLN A 238 7.35 -3.23 8.46
CA GLN A 238 6.73 -2.88 7.21
C GLN A 238 6.40 -1.39 7.19
N THR A 239 6.18 -0.82 6.00
CA THR A 239 5.69 0.56 5.85
C THR A 239 4.34 0.77 6.56
N SER A 240 3.56 -0.29 6.77
CA SER A 240 2.32 -0.31 7.55
C SER A 240 2.53 -0.21 9.07
N GLY A 241 3.76 -0.35 9.56
CA GLY A 241 4.08 -0.45 10.98
C GLY A 241 4.04 -1.88 11.54
N MET A 242 3.60 -2.87 10.74
CA MET A 242 3.61 -4.28 11.15
C MET A 242 5.02 -4.86 11.22
N CYS A 243 5.20 -5.90 12.03
CA CYS A 243 6.46 -6.66 12.08
C CYS A 243 6.81 -7.27 10.72
N TYR A 244 7.99 -6.95 10.18
CA TYR A 244 8.49 -7.55 8.94
C TYR A 244 9.40 -8.74 9.26
N ASP A 245 10.44 -8.52 10.05
CA ASP A 245 11.46 -9.52 10.33
C ASP A 245 11.20 -10.26 11.65
N ARG A 246 10.57 -11.43 11.56
CA ARG A 246 10.33 -12.32 12.71
C ARG A 246 11.53 -13.19 13.09
N ASN A 247 12.67 -13.06 12.40
CA ASN A 247 13.86 -13.85 12.69
C ASN A 247 14.67 -13.27 13.87
N ASN A 248 14.41 -12.00 14.24
CA ASN A 248 14.87 -11.43 15.49
C ASN A 248 13.97 -11.94 16.62
N TRP A 249 14.43 -12.86 17.47
CA TRP A 249 13.60 -13.43 18.53
C TRP A 249 14.38 -13.83 19.78
N ARG A 250 13.68 -13.89 20.92
CA ARG A 250 14.15 -14.50 22.17
C ARG A 250 13.34 -15.74 22.54
N GLU A 251 13.99 -16.68 23.23
CA GLU A 251 13.32 -17.85 23.80
C GLU A 251 12.42 -17.44 24.97
N THR A 252 11.31 -18.16 25.14
CA THR A 252 10.39 -18.07 26.27
C THR A 252 10.39 -19.40 27.03
N PRO A 253 9.89 -19.47 28.28
CA PRO A 253 9.74 -20.75 28.98
C PRO A 253 8.95 -21.79 28.18
N LYS A 254 7.95 -21.36 27.40
CA LYS A 254 7.17 -22.25 26.53
C LYS A 254 7.96 -22.70 25.30
N SER A 255 8.73 -21.81 24.67
CA SER A 255 9.54 -22.20 23.51
C SER A 255 10.64 -23.17 23.90
N LEU A 256 11.20 -23.05 25.11
CA LEU A 256 12.18 -24.01 25.63
C LEU A 256 11.60 -25.41 25.81
N VAL A 257 10.35 -25.54 26.25
CA VAL A 257 9.66 -26.83 26.35
C VAL A 257 9.48 -27.46 24.96
N VAL A 258 9.07 -26.67 23.96
CA VAL A 258 8.97 -27.14 22.56
C VAL A 258 10.33 -27.54 22.02
N LYS A 259 11.36 -26.74 22.28
CA LYS A 259 12.73 -27.03 21.84
C LYS A 259 13.26 -28.34 22.42
N GLN A 260 13.02 -28.59 23.71
CA GLN A 260 13.46 -29.81 24.41
C GLN A 260 12.74 -31.08 23.94
N SER A 261 11.54 -30.95 23.36
CA SER A 261 10.79 -32.10 22.84
C SER A 261 11.19 -32.51 21.41
N LEU A 262 12.09 -31.75 20.76
CA LEU A 262 12.49 -31.95 19.38
C LEU A 262 13.96 -32.38 19.27
N PRO A 263 14.32 -33.25 18.30
CA PRO A 263 15.72 -33.49 17.95
C PRO A 263 16.42 -32.21 17.45
N GLU A 264 17.70 -32.02 17.76
CA GLU A 264 18.46 -30.78 17.46
C GLU A 264 18.50 -30.37 15.98
N HIS A 265 18.34 -31.34 15.07
CA HIS A 265 18.36 -31.12 13.62
C HIS A 265 17.02 -30.62 13.06
N VAL A 266 15.95 -30.59 13.87
CA VAL A 266 14.63 -30.09 13.46
C VAL A 266 14.61 -28.58 13.55
N LEU A 267 14.33 -27.92 12.42
CA LEU A 267 14.26 -26.47 12.33
C LEU A 267 12.98 -25.92 12.97
N MET A 268 13.11 -24.82 13.70
CA MET A 268 11.98 -24.06 14.26
C MET A 268 11.88 -22.72 13.55
N PHE A 269 10.82 -22.52 12.78
CA PHE A 269 10.55 -21.29 12.05
C PHE A 269 9.29 -20.60 12.56
N GLU A 270 9.37 -19.27 12.73
CA GLU A 270 8.20 -18.43 12.93
C GLU A 270 7.30 -18.40 11.69
N GLY A 271 6.00 -18.19 11.90
CA GLY A 271 5.02 -18.04 10.82
C GLY A 271 4.39 -19.35 10.31
N TYR A 272 4.64 -20.49 10.97
CA TYR A 272 4.08 -21.80 10.62
C TYR A 272 3.25 -22.45 11.73
N PRO A 273 2.21 -21.78 12.28
CA PRO A 273 1.47 -22.27 13.44
C PRO A 273 0.79 -23.62 13.20
N ASP A 274 0.39 -23.92 11.96
CA ASP A 274 -0.27 -25.19 11.59
C ASP A 274 0.69 -26.39 11.59
N ILE A 275 2.00 -26.13 11.58
CA ILE A 275 3.05 -27.15 11.62
C ILE A 275 3.63 -27.22 13.02
N MET A 276 3.99 -26.06 13.57
CA MET A 276 4.59 -25.93 14.90
C MET A 276 4.45 -24.51 15.43
N MET A 277 3.80 -24.38 16.60
CA MET A 277 3.90 -23.15 17.39
C MET A 277 5.20 -23.16 18.19
N THR A 278 6.10 -22.26 17.85
CA THR A 278 7.41 -22.12 18.49
C THR A 278 7.32 -21.44 19.87
N HIS A 279 6.32 -20.58 20.09
CA HIS A 279 6.16 -19.72 21.26
C HIS A 279 7.34 -18.77 21.54
N ARG A 280 8.18 -18.49 20.53
CA ARG A 280 9.24 -17.47 20.67
C ARG A 280 8.61 -16.08 20.56
N GLU A 281 9.32 -15.10 21.11
CA GLU A 281 8.89 -13.71 21.07
C GLU A 281 9.78 -12.95 20.08
N SER A 282 9.17 -12.45 18.99
CA SER A 282 9.88 -11.66 17.98
C SER A 282 10.16 -10.25 18.50
N LEU A 283 11.29 -9.64 18.13
CA LEU A 283 11.74 -8.32 18.61
C LEU A 283 10.67 -7.22 18.48
N CYS A 284 9.93 -7.24 17.37
CA CYS A 284 8.84 -6.33 17.08
C CYS A 284 7.64 -6.45 18.05
N ASP A 285 7.49 -7.59 18.72
CA ASP A 285 6.41 -7.90 19.66
C ASP A 285 6.87 -7.74 21.14
N ILE A 286 8.16 -7.49 21.40
CA ILE A 286 8.73 -7.39 22.76
C ILE A 286 8.40 -6.03 23.38
N THR A 287 7.69 -6.05 24.51
CA THR A 287 7.36 -4.85 25.30
C THR A 287 8.01 -4.82 26.69
N GLU A 288 8.55 -5.94 27.16
CA GLU A 288 9.15 -6.10 28.48
C GLU A 288 10.60 -6.61 28.42
N GLY A 289 11.42 -6.22 29.40
CA GLY A 289 12.82 -6.64 29.48
C GLY A 289 13.76 -5.92 28.49
N ILE A 290 13.37 -4.72 28.07
CA ILE A 290 14.19 -3.81 27.27
C ILE A 290 15.08 -3.00 28.24
N ASP A 291 16.38 -2.92 27.97
CA ASP A 291 17.30 -2.12 28.78
C ASP A 291 17.16 -0.60 28.54
N GLU A 292 17.84 0.20 29.34
CA GLU A 292 17.80 1.68 29.26
C GLU A 292 18.28 2.25 27.91
N ASN A 293 19.00 1.45 27.13
CA ASN A 293 19.51 1.82 25.81
C ASN A 293 18.63 1.28 24.67
N GLY A 294 17.49 0.67 24.98
CA GLY A 294 16.58 0.08 23.99
C GLY A 294 17.05 -1.27 23.44
N LEU A 295 17.90 -2.00 24.17
CA LEU A 295 18.44 -3.29 23.73
C LEU A 295 17.73 -4.46 24.40
N VAL A 296 17.62 -5.55 23.64
CA VAL A 296 17.10 -6.83 24.12
C VAL A 296 18.07 -7.93 23.72
N GLU A 297 18.40 -8.84 24.65
CA GLU A 297 19.19 -10.03 24.34
C GLU A 297 18.34 -11.04 23.55
N LEU A 298 18.86 -11.51 22.42
CA LEU A 298 18.15 -12.40 21.50
C LEU A 298 18.84 -13.77 21.40
N GLN A 299 18.11 -14.75 20.86
CA GLN A 299 18.64 -16.05 20.48
C GLN A 299 18.52 -16.32 18.97
N GLY A 300 17.75 -15.52 18.25
CA GLY A 300 17.75 -15.45 16.78
C GLY A 300 17.89 -14.01 16.32
N VAL A 301 18.57 -13.81 15.19
CA VAL A 301 18.62 -12.53 14.47
C VAL A 301 18.27 -12.74 13.00
N GLY A 302 17.68 -11.73 12.38
CA GLY A 302 17.49 -11.66 10.94
C GLY A 302 18.65 -10.99 10.21
N GLY A 303 18.65 -11.10 8.88
CA GLY A 303 19.68 -10.54 8.00
C GLY A 303 19.39 -9.14 7.46
N THR A 304 18.20 -8.61 7.74
CA THR A 304 17.67 -7.41 7.08
C THR A 304 18.53 -6.16 7.34
N ALA A 305 18.92 -5.97 8.59
CA ALA A 305 19.86 -4.93 9.03
C ALA A 305 20.62 -5.41 10.27
N LEU A 306 21.78 -6.05 10.06
CA LEU A 306 22.53 -6.78 11.08
C LEU A 306 24.01 -6.35 11.10
N MET A 307 24.49 -5.86 12.24
CA MET A 307 25.89 -5.52 12.47
C MET A 307 26.61 -6.62 13.26
N ILE A 308 27.78 -7.03 12.80
CA ILE A 308 28.66 -8.05 13.38
C ILE A 308 30.08 -7.49 13.44
N GLU A 309 30.79 -7.68 14.55
CA GLU A 309 32.23 -7.43 14.59
C GLU A 309 32.99 -8.41 13.70
N ALA A 310 33.88 -7.88 12.86
CA ALA A 310 34.56 -8.68 11.84
C ALA A 310 35.55 -9.70 12.42
N ASP A 311 35.98 -9.54 13.67
CA ASP A 311 36.81 -10.53 14.36
C ASP A 311 36.10 -11.85 14.60
N LEU A 312 34.82 -11.81 14.97
CA LEU A 312 33.99 -13.00 15.15
C LEU A 312 33.96 -13.83 13.87
N VAL A 313 33.83 -13.16 12.72
CA VAL A 313 33.85 -13.80 11.41
C VAL A 313 35.20 -14.49 11.17
N ARG A 314 36.31 -13.81 11.48
CA ARG A 314 37.67 -14.37 11.36
C ARG A 314 37.92 -15.54 12.33
N GLU A 315 37.28 -15.52 13.49
CA GLU A 315 37.32 -16.57 14.52
C GLU A 315 36.39 -17.76 14.19
N GLY A 316 35.62 -17.69 13.09
CA GLY A 316 34.80 -18.80 12.60
C GLY A 316 33.28 -18.62 12.73
N LEU A 317 32.80 -17.42 13.04
CA LEU A 317 31.37 -17.10 12.97
C LEU A 317 30.90 -17.17 11.51
N ILE A 318 29.96 -18.08 11.24
CA ILE A 318 29.40 -18.33 9.90
C ILE A 318 27.88 -18.36 9.95
N PHE A 319 27.25 -18.17 8.79
CA PHE A 319 25.86 -18.53 8.58
C PHE A 319 25.78 -20.05 8.35
N PRO A 320 25.28 -20.87 9.28
CA PRO A 320 25.29 -22.31 9.10
C PRO A 320 24.40 -22.70 7.91
N THR A 321 24.94 -23.53 7.01
CA THR A 321 24.23 -24.05 5.83
C THR A 321 23.42 -25.31 6.14
N PHE A 322 23.36 -25.68 7.42
CA PHE A 322 22.69 -26.85 7.96
C PHE A 322 22.00 -26.46 9.28
N PRO A 323 20.99 -27.22 9.74
CA PRO A 323 20.37 -26.99 11.04
C PRO A 323 21.39 -27.01 12.18
N PHE A 324 21.46 -25.94 12.95
CA PHE A 324 22.32 -25.79 14.13
C PHE A 324 21.47 -25.25 15.28
N ARG A 325 21.28 -26.08 16.33
CA ARG A 325 20.42 -25.76 17.49
C ARG A 325 19.02 -25.26 17.08
N HIS A 326 18.36 -26.00 16.18
CA HIS A 326 17.05 -25.69 15.60
C HIS A 326 16.96 -24.42 14.73
N ALA A 327 18.09 -23.78 14.43
CA ALA A 327 18.17 -22.60 13.57
C ALA A 327 19.03 -22.87 12.33
N ILE A 328 18.94 -22.01 11.33
CA ILE A 328 19.76 -22.07 10.12
C ILE A 328 19.95 -20.66 9.58
N GLU A 329 21.02 -20.42 8.84
CA GLU A 329 21.25 -19.13 8.16
C GLU A 329 21.38 -17.98 9.18
N THR A 330 20.56 -16.93 9.13
CA THR A 330 20.66 -15.75 10.00
C THR A 330 20.28 -16.07 11.44
N GLU A 331 19.17 -16.77 11.67
CA GLU A 331 18.86 -17.28 13.02
C GLU A 331 19.98 -18.21 13.53
N GLY A 332 20.61 -18.94 12.61
CA GLY A 332 21.75 -19.81 12.90
C GLY A 332 23.01 -19.05 13.31
N VAL A 333 23.28 -17.86 12.74
CA VAL A 333 24.46 -17.04 13.10
C VAL A 333 24.41 -16.64 14.56
N ALA A 334 23.22 -16.33 15.10
CA ALA A 334 23.02 -16.07 16.52
C ALA A 334 23.31 -17.29 17.39
N GLN A 335 22.91 -18.48 16.95
CA GLN A 335 23.21 -19.73 17.67
C GLN A 335 24.71 -20.06 17.67
N VAL A 336 25.41 -19.81 16.56
CA VAL A 336 26.88 -19.98 16.47
C VAL A 336 27.57 -18.96 17.37
N ALA A 337 27.17 -17.68 17.34
CA ALA A 337 27.69 -16.65 18.24
C ALA A 337 27.51 -17.05 19.71
N ASN A 338 26.33 -17.52 20.10
CA ASN A 338 26.07 -18.02 21.45
C ASN A 338 26.97 -19.22 21.81
N ALA A 339 27.26 -20.13 20.86
CA ALA A 339 28.22 -21.22 21.06
C ALA A 339 29.67 -20.74 21.24
N MET A 340 30.01 -19.57 20.67
CA MET A 340 31.28 -18.86 20.89
C MET A 340 31.28 -18.00 22.17
N ASN A 341 30.26 -18.12 23.03
CA ASN A 341 30.05 -17.29 24.23
C ASN A 341 29.86 -15.79 23.92
N VAL A 342 29.28 -15.47 22.76
CA VAL A 342 29.00 -14.11 22.31
C VAL A 342 27.49 -13.89 22.29
N LYS A 343 27.03 -12.93 23.11
CA LYS A 343 25.62 -12.54 23.16
C LYS A 343 25.25 -11.69 21.94
N VAL A 344 24.02 -11.88 21.48
CA VAL A 344 23.44 -11.11 20.37
C VAL A 344 22.29 -10.24 20.87
N TYR A 345 22.11 -9.07 20.26
CA TYR A 345 21.16 -8.07 20.72
C TYR A 345 20.26 -7.55 19.59
N GLY A 346 19.02 -7.17 19.93
CA GLY A 346 18.11 -6.43 19.07
C GLY A 346 17.90 -5.00 19.57
N MET A 347 17.77 -4.04 18.66
CA MET A 347 17.52 -2.62 18.96
C MET A 347 16.05 -2.28 18.73
N THR A 348 15.27 -2.08 19.79
CA THR A 348 13.86 -1.69 19.68
C THR A 348 13.70 -0.22 19.30
N ASN A 349 14.73 0.60 19.51
CA ASN A 349 14.80 2.03 19.22
C ASN A 349 15.38 2.36 17.83
N LEU A 350 15.83 1.37 17.06
CA LEU A 350 16.32 1.54 15.69
C LEU A 350 15.38 0.80 14.73
N LYS A 351 14.44 1.56 14.15
CA LYS A 351 13.48 1.04 13.16
C LYS A 351 14.06 1.19 11.76
N VAL A 352 13.99 0.12 10.99
CA VAL A 352 14.21 0.11 9.54
C VAL A 352 12.97 -0.41 8.85
N THR A 353 12.68 0.06 7.64
CA THR A 353 11.44 -0.26 6.93
C THR A 353 11.74 -1.03 5.66
N ALA A 354 11.07 -2.17 5.47
CA ALA A 354 11.06 -2.95 4.23
C ALA A 354 9.66 -3.00 3.63
N GLN A 355 9.55 -3.18 2.31
CA GLN A 355 8.27 -3.40 1.64
C GLN A 355 7.90 -4.88 1.76
N SER A 356 6.66 -5.19 2.15
CA SER A 356 6.21 -6.58 2.16
C SER A 356 6.15 -7.11 0.71
N ASP A 357 6.96 -8.12 0.41
CA ASP A 357 6.82 -8.96 -0.81
C ASP A 357 5.49 -9.76 -0.78
N GLN A 358 4.79 -9.70 0.35
CA GLN A 358 3.36 -9.92 0.42
C GLN A 358 2.66 -8.60 0.11
N SER A 359 2.28 -8.40 -1.15
CA SER A 359 1.02 -7.72 -1.43
C SER A 359 0.02 -8.23 -0.38
N THR A 360 -0.49 -7.37 0.50
CA THR A 360 -1.68 -7.69 1.27
C THR A 360 -2.73 -8.03 0.23
N ARG A 361 -2.88 -9.31 -0.10
CA ARG A 361 -3.88 -9.73 -1.07
C ARG A 361 -5.21 -9.37 -0.41
N PHE A 362 -5.93 -8.44 -1.03
CA PHE A 362 -7.28 -8.12 -0.63
C PHE A 362 -8.19 -9.05 -1.42
N THR A 363 -9.07 -9.76 -0.74
CA THR A 363 -9.99 -10.71 -1.36
C THR A 363 -11.39 -10.11 -1.26
N LEU A 364 -11.78 -9.25 -2.21
CA LEU A 364 -13.19 -8.90 -2.42
C LEU A 364 -13.87 -10.09 -3.08
N LYS A 365 -14.63 -10.89 -2.34
CA LYS A 365 -15.27 -12.09 -2.88
C LYS A 365 -16.59 -11.78 -3.60
N LEU A 366 -16.85 -12.48 -4.71
CA LEU A 366 -18.18 -12.67 -5.32
C LEU A 366 -18.29 -14.04 -6.04
N ILE A 367 -19.28 -14.89 -5.74
CA ILE A 367 -19.58 -16.13 -6.52
C ILE A 367 -21.09 -16.40 -6.79
N GLU A 368 -21.43 -16.32 -8.09
CA GLU A 368 -22.30 -17.16 -8.94
C GLU A 368 -23.85 -17.15 -8.99
N ARG A 369 -24.62 -16.42 -8.18
CA ARG A 369 -26.10 -16.43 -8.42
C ARG A 369 -26.79 -15.08 -8.24
N CYS A 370 -26.58 -14.15 -9.17
CA CYS A 370 -27.47 -12.96 -9.36
C CYS A 370 -27.88 -12.21 -8.07
N ARG A 371 -27.06 -12.24 -7.01
CA ARG A 371 -27.30 -11.58 -5.73
C ARG A 371 -25.94 -11.22 -5.14
N THR A 372 -25.31 -10.23 -5.78
CA THR A 372 -24.25 -9.45 -5.15
C THR A 372 -24.81 -8.81 -3.88
N GLY A 373 -23.98 -8.22 -3.01
CA GLY A 373 -24.41 -7.48 -1.82
C GLY A 373 -25.36 -6.30 -2.10
N MET A 374 -26.04 -6.26 -3.24
CA MET A 374 -26.98 -5.28 -3.73
C MET A 374 -28.43 -5.78 -3.63
N THR A 375 -29.34 -4.90 -3.26
CA THR A 375 -30.78 -5.18 -3.27
C THR A 375 -31.36 -5.08 -4.68
N LYS A 376 -32.57 -5.61 -4.90
CA LYS A 376 -33.37 -5.20 -6.06
C LYS A 376 -33.59 -3.68 -5.99
N LEU A 377 -33.53 -2.98 -7.12
CA LEU A 377 -33.89 -1.57 -7.20
C LEU A 377 -35.42 -1.40 -7.21
N ASN A 378 -35.90 -0.37 -6.50
CA ASN A 378 -37.31 -0.05 -6.31
C ASN A 378 -38.15 -1.26 -5.85
N PRO A 379 -37.78 -1.94 -4.75
CA PRO A 379 -38.55 -3.06 -4.22
C PRO A 379 -39.94 -2.61 -3.75
N ARG A 380 -40.92 -3.52 -3.83
CA ARG A 380 -42.30 -3.30 -3.37
C ARG A 380 -42.73 -4.48 -2.46
N PRO A 381 -43.23 -4.22 -1.24
CA PRO A 381 -43.31 -2.92 -0.55
C PRO A 381 -41.92 -2.30 -0.34
N VAL A 382 -41.88 -0.98 -0.16
CA VAL A 382 -40.62 -0.22 -0.03
C VAL A 382 -40.10 -0.38 1.41
N PRO A 383 -38.93 -1.01 1.61
CA PRO A 383 -38.29 -1.07 2.93
C PRO A 383 -37.66 0.27 3.30
N LEU A 384 -37.44 0.48 4.60
CA LEU A 384 -36.63 1.60 5.08
C LEU A 384 -35.18 1.50 4.55
N PRO A 385 -34.45 2.62 4.37
CA PRO A 385 -33.02 2.61 4.01
C PRO A 385 -32.18 1.64 4.86
N SER A 386 -32.38 1.63 6.18
CA SER A 386 -31.71 0.71 7.09
C SER A 386 -32.02 -0.76 6.79
N GLN A 387 -33.26 -1.10 6.45
CA GLN A 387 -33.66 -2.45 6.06
C GLN A 387 -33.06 -2.85 4.71
N LEU A 388 -32.94 -1.92 3.76
CA LEU A 388 -32.24 -2.16 2.49
C LEU A 388 -30.75 -2.46 2.76
N MET A 389 -30.10 -1.65 3.61
CA MET A 389 -28.70 -1.87 4.01
C MET A 389 -28.50 -3.22 4.71
N GLN A 390 -29.41 -3.64 5.59
CA GLN A 390 -29.38 -4.97 6.22
C GLN A 390 -29.52 -6.10 5.19
N GLN A 391 -30.41 -5.96 4.20
CA GLN A 391 -30.59 -6.96 3.14
C GLN A 391 -29.34 -7.07 2.26
N ALA A 392 -28.77 -5.92 1.88
CA ALA A 392 -27.51 -5.82 1.15
C ALA A 392 -26.36 -6.50 1.91
N LEU A 393 -26.16 -6.14 3.17
CA LEU A 393 -25.11 -6.71 4.02
C LEU A 393 -25.30 -8.22 4.21
N ARG A 394 -26.52 -8.68 4.44
CA ARG A 394 -26.81 -10.11 4.55
C ARG A 394 -26.47 -10.85 3.26
N ALA A 395 -26.77 -10.28 2.10
CA ALA A 395 -26.40 -10.87 0.82
C ALA A 395 -24.86 -10.94 0.65
N ALA A 396 -24.15 -9.87 1.03
CA ALA A 396 -22.68 -9.83 0.98
C ALA A 396 -22.03 -10.85 1.92
N LEU A 397 -22.55 -11.01 3.15
CA LEU A 397 -22.07 -11.99 4.12
C LEU A 397 -22.30 -13.43 3.65
N ILE A 398 -23.50 -13.72 3.12
CA ILE A 398 -23.81 -15.05 2.55
C ILE A 398 -22.84 -15.37 1.40
N ASP A 399 -22.59 -14.42 0.52
CA ASP A 399 -21.66 -14.58 -0.61
C ASP A 399 -20.21 -14.79 -0.14
N ALA A 400 -19.78 -14.07 0.91
CA ALA A 400 -18.47 -14.25 1.51
C ALA A 400 -18.31 -15.57 2.29
N ASN A 401 -19.41 -16.31 2.53
CA ASN A 401 -19.52 -17.40 3.50
C ASN A 401 -19.13 -16.96 4.92
N MET A 402 -19.61 -15.77 5.32
CA MET A 402 -19.37 -15.13 6.61
C MET A 402 -20.68 -14.86 7.35
N SER A 403 -20.53 -14.58 8.64
CA SER A 403 -21.56 -14.16 9.57
C SER A 403 -21.27 -12.74 10.09
N VAL A 404 -22.26 -12.11 10.72
CA VAL A 404 -22.06 -10.78 11.34
C VAL A 404 -20.94 -10.81 12.40
N SER A 405 -20.78 -11.94 13.11
CA SER A 405 -19.73 -12.12 14.11
C SER A 405 -18.31 -12.12 13.54
N ASP A 406 -18.14 -12.42 12.25
CA ASP A 406 -16.82 -12.42 11.61
C ASP A 406 -16.31 -11.00 11.32
N LEU A 407 -17.20 -10.00 11.33
CA LEU A 407 -16.83 -8.61 11.10
C LEU A 407 -16.21 -8.00 12.36
N ASP A 408 -15.13 -7.25 12.19
CA ASP A 408 -14.51 -6.43 13.25
C ASP A 408 -14.52 -4.92 12.93
N ALA A 409 -15.08 -4.54 11.77
CA ALA A 409 -15.50 -3.17 11.53
C ALA A 409 -16.69 -3.05 10.56
N LEU A 410 -17.41 -1.93 10.65
CA LEU A 410 -18.46 -1.53 9.71
C LEU A 410 -18.38 -0.04 9.39
N ILE A 411 -18.40 0.28 8.10
CA ILE A 411 -18.45 1.65 7.59
C ILE A 411 -19.73 1.83 6.79
N ALA A 412 -20.49 2.88 7.07
CA ALA A 412 -21.68 3.22 6.30
C ALA A 412 -21.68 4.69 5.84
N VAL A 413 -22.47 4.98 4.81
CA VAL A 413 -22.74 6.35 4.32
C VAL A 413 -24.16 6.78 4.72
N PRO A 414 -24.43 8.09 4.88
CA PRO A 414 -25.76 8.57 5.28
C PRO A 414 -26.85 8.32 4.22
N SER A 415 -28.11 8.29 4.68
CA SER A 415 -29.30 8.29 3.83
C SER A 415 -29.95 9.68 3.82
N LEU A 416 -30.36 10.15 2.63
CA LEU A 416 -31.18 11.35 2.48
C LEU A 416 -32.65 11.07 2.82
N ALA A 417 -33.18 9.90 2.46
CA ALA A 417 -34.59 9.57 2.71
C ALA A 417 -34.89 9.39 4.20
N GLU A 418 -33.92 8.91 4.98
CA GLU A 418 -34.05 8.76 6.42
C GLU A 418 -32.73 9.08 7.14
N PRO A 419 -32.39 10.37 7.33
CA PRO A 419 -31.13 10.75 7.97
C PRO A 419 -31.06 10.25 9.42
N ARG A 420 -30.00 9.53 9.78
CA ARG A 420 -29.72 9.13 11.16
C ARG A 420 -28.38 9.69 11.64
N PHE A 421 -28.38 10.20 12.87
CA PHE A 421 -27.13 10.46 13.58
C PHE A 421 -26.39 9.13 13.78
N MET A 422 -25.11 9.08 13.41
CA MET A 422 -24.28 7.88 13.46
C MET A 422 -24.91 6.68 12.72
N GLU A 423 -25.29 6.85 11.45
CA GLU A 423 -25.92 5.84 10.58
C GLU A 423 -25.30 4.43 10.72
N ALA A 424 -23.97 4.33 10.73
CA ALA A 424 -23.27 3.07 10.84
C ALA A 424 -23.48 2.40 12.20
N HIS A 425 -23.59 3.19 13.29
CA HIS A 425 -23.91 2.66 14.62
C HIS A 425 -25.38 2.25 14.73
N ASN A 426 -26.28 3.01 14.10
CA ASN A 426 -27.69 2.64 14.01
C ASN A 426 -27.83 1.26 13.35
N LEU A 427 -27.21 1.08 12.18
CA LEU A 427 -27.18 -0.19 11.46
C LEU A 427 -26.51 -1.30 12.29
N SER A 428 -25.33 -1.04 12.86
CA SER A 428 -24.57 -2.01 13.66
C SER A 428 -25.34 -2.51 14.89
N THR A 429 -26.13 -1.63 15.51
CA THR A 429 -27.01 -1.99 16.62
C THR A 429 -28.15 -2.91 16.16
N GLN A 430 -28.78 -2.58 15.03
CA GLN A 430 -29.91 -3.37 14.50
C GLN A 430 -29.51 -4.76 14.04
N ILE A 431 -28.31 -4.92 13.49
CA ILE A 431 -27.82 -6.23 13.00
C ILE A 431 -27.17 -7.09 14.11
N GLY A 432 -27.07 -6.58 15.34
CA GLY A 432 -26.41 -7.28 16.44
C GLY A 432 -24.88 -7.34 16.32
N LEU A 433 -24.27 -6.43 15.56
CA LEU A 433 -22.82 -6.26 15.53
C LEU A 433 -22.33 -5.66 16.86
N LEU A 434 -23.14 -4.78 17.46
CA LEU A 434 -22.97 -4.23 18.80
C LEU A 434 -23.94 -4.89 19.80
N PRO A 435 -23.62 -4.99 21.11
CA PRO A 435 -22.44 -4.45 21.78
C PRO A 435 -21.26 -5.44 21.81
N ARG A 436 -20.29 -5.26 20.91
CA ARG A 436 -19.00 -5.96 20.96
C ARG A 436 -17.90 -4.92 21.20
N PRO A 437 -17.03 -5.11 22.22
CA PRO A 437 -16.09 -4.07 22.63
C PRO A 437 -14.94 -3.86 21.63
N ASP A 438 -14.63 -4.85 20.79
CA ASP A 438 -13.54 -4.81 19.81
C ASP A 438 -14.08 -4.74 18.37
N VAL A 439 -14.92 -3.73 18.10
CA VAL A 439 -15.46 -3.45 16.76
C VAL A 439 -15.35 -1.95 16.46
N ILE A 440 -14.84 -1.60 15.28
CA ILE A 440 -14.80 -0.21 14.80
C ILE A 440 -16.04 0.10 13.95
N VAL A 441 -16.75 1.17 14.25
CA VAL A 441 -17.91 1.62 13.47
C VAL A 441 -17.73 3.08 13.05
N ARG A 442 -17.82 3.38 11.75
CA ARG A 442 -17.64 4.75 11.21
C ARG A 442 -18.75 5.12 10.22
N THR A 443 -19.28 6.33 10.32
CA THR A 443 -20.10 6.93 9.26
C THR A 443 -19.22 7.90 8.47
N ILE A 444 -19.14 7.74 7.15
CA ILE A 444 -18.40 8.63 6.26
C ILE A 444 -19.38 9.32 5.34
N ASP A 445 -19.34 10.65 5.32
CA ASP A 445 -20.08 11.48 4.39
C ASP A 445 -19.09 12.26 3.53
N THR A 446 -19.02 11.87 2.26
CA THR A 446 -18.36 12.65 1.22
C THR A 446 -19.27 12.72 -0.01
N GLY A 447 -20.59 12.76 0.22
CA GLY A 447 -21.60 12.61 -0.81
C GLY A 447 -21.43 11.30 -1.60
N GLY A 448 -21.72 11.33 -2.90
CA GLY A 448 -21.59 10.16 -3.78
C GLY A 448 -20.19 9.54 -3.90
N ALA A 449 -19.14 10.20 -3.41
CA ALA A 449 -17.81 9.61 -3.28
C ALA A 449 -17.70 8.66 -2.05
N GLY A 450 -18.62 8.82 -1.09
CA GLY A 450 -18.67 8.14 0.20
C GLY A 450 -18.36 6.65 0.15
N PRO A 451 -18.98 5.86 -0.74
CA PRO A 451 -18.70 4.44 -0.76
C PRO A 451 -17.29 4.04 -1.19
N ILE A 452 -16.62 4.83 -2.04
CA ILE A 452 -15.22 4.57 -2.40
C ILE A 452 -14.31 5.08 -1.28
N SER A 453 -14.60 6.23 -0.68
CA SER A 453 -13.88 6.70 0.52
C SER A 453 -13.97 5.66 1.66
N ALA A 454 -15.14 5.04 1.84
CA ALA A 454 -15.36 3.95 2.79
C ALA A 454 -14.62 2.66 2.41
N LEU A 455 -14.49 2.33 1.12
CA LEU A 455 -13.66 1.23 0.65
C LEU A 455 -12.16 1.48 0.95
N LEU A 456 -11.67 2.69 0.71
CA LEU A 456 -10.29 3.07 0.99
C LEU A 456 -10.02 3.11 2.50
N GLU A 457 -10.99 3.54 3.29
CA GLU A 457 -10.92 3.48 4.74
C GLU A 457 -10.92 2.04 5.26
N ALA A 458 -11.78 1.17 4.73
CA ALA A 458 -11.77 -0.26 5.06
C ALA A 458 -10.40 -0.89 4.79
N LYS A 459 -9.75 -0.52 3.67
CA LYS A 459 -8.37 -0.91 3.37
C LYS A 459 -7.40 -0.42 4.44
N ARG A 460 -7.46 0.86 4.85
CA ARG A 460 -6.61 1.41 5.93
C ARG A 460 -6.81 0.70 7.26
N LEU A 461 -8.06 0.43 7.66
CA LEU A 461 -8.38 -0.28 8.90
C LEU A 461 -7.70 -1.66 8.93
N ILE A 462 -7.67 -2.36 7.79
CA ILE A 462 -7.02 -3.66 7.67
C ILE A 462 -5.49 -3.52 7.65
N GLU A 463 -4.96 -2.56 6.90
CA GLU A 463 -3.51 -2.41 6.71
C GLU A 463 -2.79 -1.86 7.93
N THR A 464 -3.43 -0.95 8.66
CA THR A 464 -2.76 -0.11 9.68
C THR A 464 -3.36 -0.25 11.07
N GLU A 465 -4.65 -0.59 11.18
CA GLU A 465 -5.35 -0.71 12.47
C GLU A 465 -5.62 -2.17 12.87
N GLY A 466 -5.03 -3.14 12.15
CA GLY A 466 -5.07 -4.57 12.50
C GLY A 466 -6.43 -5.25 12.32
N ARG A 467 -7.37 -4.64 11.59
CA ARG A 467 -8.68 -5.24 11.32
C ARG A 467 -8.60 -6.34 10.28
N HIS A 468 -9.56 -7.26 10.32
CA HIS A 468 -9.53 -8.49 9.56
C HIS A 468 -10.64 -8.57 8.52
N ALA A 469 -11.84 -8.11 8.86
CA ALA A 469 -13.01 -8.13 8.00
C ALA A 469 -13.92 -6.92 8.26
N VAL A 470 -13.97 -6.04 7.27
CA VAL A 470 -14.70 -4.77 7.32
C VAL A 470 -15.87 -4.81 6.34
N ALA A 471 -17.06 -4.48 6.82
CA ALA A 471 -18.21 -4.25 5.96
C ALA A 471 -18.29 -2.79 5.52
N VAL A 472 -18.48 -2.55 4.22
CA VAL A 472 -18.82 -1.22 3.67
C VAL A 472 -20.24 -1.28 3.15
N VAL A 473 -21.13 -0.42 3.65
CA VAL A 473 -22.57 -0.50 3.37
C VAL A 473 -23.13 0.87 2.98
N ALA A 474 -23.95 0.92 1.94
CA ALA A 474 -24.65 2.12 1.51
C ALA A 474 -26.06 1.78 1.04
N GLY A 475 -27.05 2.60 1.38
CA GLY A 475 -28.41 2.38 0.90
C GLY A 475 -29.34 3.55 1.16
N ASP A 476 -30.28 3.75 0.25
CA ASP A 476 -31.24 4.85 0.33
C ASP A 476 -32.58 4.52 -0.35
N ALA A 477 -33.61 5.33 -0.10
CA ALA A 477 -34.97 5.17 -0.62
C ALA A 477 -35.54 6.48 -1.19
N VAL A 478 -34.73 7.19 -1.99
CA VAL A 478 -35.09 8.52 -2.51
C VAL A 478 -36.15 8.53 -3.62
N SER A 479 -36.39 7.40 -4.30
CA SER A 479 -37.48 7.27 -5.27
C SER A 479 -38.85 7.14 -4.60
N SER A 480 -38.87 6.79 -3.32
CA SER A 480 -40.11 6.67 -2.52
C SER A 480 -40.51 7.96 -1.81
N LEU A 481 -39.63 8.97 -1.78
CA LEU A 481 -40.00 10.31 -1.37
C LEU A 481 -40.94 10.96 -2.39
N SER A 482 -41.82 11.84 -1.92
CA SER A 482 -42.53 12.75 -2.83
C SER A 482 -41.51 13.62 -3.57
N ARG A 483 -41.88 14.10 -4.76
CA ARG A 483 -41.01 15.00 -5.54
C ARG A 483 -40.62 16.24 -4.73
N GLU A 484 -41.58 16.82 -4.02
CA GLU A 484 -41.38 18.00 -3.18
C GLU A 484 -40.39 17.74 -2.05
N GLU A 485 -40.56 16.63 -1.32
CA GLU A 485 -39.68 16.30 -0.19
C GLU A 485 -38.26 15.95 -0.65
N PHE A 486 -38.13 15.20 -1.75
CA PHE A 486 -36.83 14.94 -2.36
C PHE A 486 -36.12 16.25 -2.76
N LEU A 487 -36.82 17.15 -3.47
CA LEU A 487 -36.23 18.42 -3.91
C LEU A 487 -35.82 19.28 -2.71
N LYS A 488 -36.68 19.42 -1.71
CA LYS A 488 -36.39 20.18 -0.49
C LYS A 488 -35.10 19.70 0.18
N ARG A 489 -34.94 18.39 0.39
CA ARG A 489 -33.75 17.83 1.05
C ARG A 489 -32.51 17.90 0.16
N ALA A 490 -32.65 17.61 -1.13
CA ALA A 490 -31.53 17.66 -2.08
C ALA A 490 -31.00 19.09 -2.22
N ASP A 491 -31.88 20.09 -2.32
CA ASP A 491 -31.48 21.49 -2.42
C ASP A 491 -30.76 21.97 -1.15
N GLN A 492 -31.23 21.56 0.03
CA GLN A 492 -30.57 21.86 1.31
C GLN A 492 -29.14 21.29 1.40
N SER A 493 -28.87 20.14 0.77
CA SER A 493 -27.56 19.47 0.86
C SER A 493 -26.41 20.23 0.16
N CYS A 494 -26.73 21.05 -0.85
CA CYS A 494 -25.75 21.77 -1.67
C CYS A 494 -26.08 23.27 -1.76
N GLN A 495 -26.85 23.80 -0.80
CA GLN A 495 -27.30 25.18 -0.84
C GLN A 495 -26.11 26.15 -0.74
N ASP A 496 -25.95 27.00 -1.75
CA ASP A 496 -25.06 28.16 -1.69
C ASP A 496 -25.69 29.21 -0.73
N PRO A 497 -24.99 29.66 0.33
CA PRO A 497 -25.47 30.70 1.23
C PRO A 497 -25.87 32.00 0.52
N ASN A 498 -25.27 32.30 -0.63
CA ASN A 498 -25.58 33.49 -1.42
C ASN A 498 -26.78 33.27 -2.38
N GLY A 499 -27.31 32.06 -2.45
CA GLY A 499 -28.45 31.71 -3.29
C GLY A 499 -28.18 31.80 -4.80
N SER A 500 -26.94 31.63 -5.25
CA SER A 500 -26.60 31.80 -6.68
C SER A 500 -27.13 30.70 -7.60
N LEU A 501 -27.60 29.57 -7.04
CA LEU A 501 -28.13 28.44 -7.77
C LEU A 501 -29.65 28.30 -7.53
N PRO A 502 -30.48 28.34 -8.58
CA PRO A 502 -31.93 28.13 -8.43
C PRO A 502 -32.24 26.64 -8.21
N SER A 503 -33.40 26.37 -7.61
CA SER A 503 -33.93 25.01 -7.50
C SER A 503 -34.33 24.46 -8.88
N PRO A 504 -34.00 23.20 -9.23
CA PRO A 504 -33.24 22.24 -8.42
C PRO A 504 -31.73 22.57 -8.40
N VAL A 505 -31.15 22.70 -7.20
CA VAL A 505 -29.81 23.27 -6.98
C VAL A 505 -28.70 22.42 -7.60
N ILE A 506 -28.73 21.10 -7.36
CA ILE A 506 -27.69 20.19 -7.85
C ILE A 506 -27.64 20.16 -9.39
N PRO A 507 -28.77 19.94 -10.12
CA PRO A 507 -28.79 20.07 -11.58
C PRO A 507 -28.26 21.41 -12.09
N HIS A 508 -28.65 22.55 -11.50
CA HIS A 508 -28.15 23.85 -11.92
C HIS A 508 -26.65 24.05 -11.65
N GLY A 509 -26.12 23.42 -10.60
CA GLY A 509 -24.69 23.42 -10.30
C GLY A 509 -23.88 22.70 -11.39
N TYR A 510 -24.27 21.48 -11.77
CA TYR A 510 -23.63 20.76 -12.86
C TYR A 510 -23.85 21.44 -14.21
N ASP A 511 -25.04 22.01 -14.45
CA ASP A 511 -25.35 22.75 -15.67
C ASP A 511 -24.46 23.97 -15.84
N ARG A 512 -24.15 24.70 -14.75
CA ARG A 512 -23.19 25.81 -14.79
C ARG A 512 -21.80 25.35 -15.25
N ILE A 513 -21.35 24.18 -14.80
CA ILE A 513 -20.07 23.58 -15.25
C ILE A 513 -20.18 23.13 -16.71
N ALA A 514 -21.32 22.59 -17.15
CA ALA A 514 -21.53 22.23 -18.55
C ALA A 514 -21.48 23.45 -19.47
N GLN A 515 -22.13 24.56 -19.08
CA GLN A 515 -22.05 25.82 -19.81
C GLN A 515 -20.61 26.35 -19.86
N TRP A 516 -19.86 26.26 -18.76
CA TRP A 516 -18.44 26.63 -18.74
C TRP A 516 -17.60 25.76 -19.68
N GLN A 517 -17.82 24.44 -19.67
CA GLN A 517 -17.14 23.49 -20.56
C GLN A 517 -17.44 23.81 -22.03
N THR A 518 -18.70 24.07 -22.40
CA THR A 518 -19.06 24.49 -23.75
C THR A 518 -18.40 25.82 -24.13
N ARG A 519 -18.39 26.82 -23.24
CA ARG A 519 -17.75 28.13 -23.52
C ARG A 519 -16.23 28.01 -23.68
N THR A 520 -15.59 27.16 -22.88
CA THR A 520 -14.12 27.06 -22.79
C THR A 520 -13.55 26.11 -23.83
N TYR A 521 -14.20 24.97 -24.05
CA TYR A 521 -13.68 23.86 -24.87
C TYR A 521 -14.55 23.53 -26.09
N GLY A 522 -15.71 24.17 -26.24
CA GLY A 522 -16.57 23.96 -27.40
C GLY A 522 -17.37 22.66 -27.40
N THR A 523 -17.49 21.96 -26.26
CA THR A 523 -18.28 20.73 -26.13
C THR A 523 -19.73 20.94 -26.60
N ASP A 524 -20.16 20.17 -27.60
CA ASP A 524 -21.48 20.29 -28.24
C ASP A 524 -22.58 19.74 -27.31
N ARG A 525 -23.75 20.39 -27.36
CA ARG A 525 -24.98 19.92 -26.72
C ARG A 525 -25.27 18.45 -27.00
N LYS A 526 -25.03 17.96 -28.23
CA LYS A 526 -25.25 16.57 -28.62
C LYS A 526 -24.30 15.60 -27.90
N GLN A 527 -23.05 16.02 -27.64
CA GLN A 527 -22.06 15.19 -26.95
C GLN A 527 -22.51 14.86 -25.51
N TYR A 528 -23.14 15.80 -24.80
CA TYR A 528 -23.77 15.52 -23.51
C TYR A 528 -24.92 14.51 -23.62
N ALA A 529 -25.81 14.67 -24.60
CA ALA A 529 -26.95 13.77 -24.79
C ALA A 529 -26.50 12.34 -25.17
N MET A 530 -25.41 12.21 -25.93
CA MET A 530 -24.82 10.92 -26.30
C MET A 530 -24.38 10.11 -25.07
N CYS A 531 -23.93 10.74 -23.98
CA CYS A 531 -23.64 10.04 -22.71
C CYS A 531 -24.87 9.26 -22.23
N SER A 532 -26.03 9.91 -22.14
CA SER A 532 -27.28 9.27 -21.71
C SER A 532 -27.72 8.15 -22.65
N VAL A 533 -27.52 8.32 -23.96
CA VAL A 533 -27.85 7.28 -24.94
C VAL A 533 -27.00 6.03 -24.72
N ILE A 534 -25.67 6.16 -24.62
CA ILE A 534 -24.78 5.01 -24.38
C ILE A 534 -25.12 4.33 -23.05
N MET A 535 -25.31 5.11 -21.98
CA MET A 535 -25.67 4.57 -20.66
C MET A 535 -27.00 3.80 -20.69
N SER A 536 -27.99 4.27 -21.44
CA SER A 536 -29.28 3.57 -21.58
C SER A 536 -29.16 2.23 -22.32
N MET A 537 -28.26 2.14 -23.31
CA MET A 537 -27.95 0.91 -24.03
C MET A 537 -27.26 -0.10 -23.11
N MET A 538 -26.26 0.35 -22.33
CA MET A 538 -25.60 -0.47 -21.31
C MET A 538 -26.59 -0.97 -20.25
N ALA A 539 -27.44 -0.08 -19.72
CA ALA A 539 -28.46 -0.42 -18.73
C ALA A 539 -29.48 -1.45 -19.22
N SER A 540 -29.96 -1.35 -20.47
CA SER A 540 -30.94 -2.29 -21.02
C SER A 540 -30.45 -3.74 -21.05
N ARG A 541 -29.12 -3.94 -21.04
CA ARG A 541 -28.44 -5.25 -21.03
C ARG A 541 -28.21 -5.77 -19.62
N HIS A 542 -28.52 -4.98 -18.58
CA HIS A 542 -28.35 -5.35 -17.19
C HIS A 542 -29.67 -5.87 -16.58
N PRO A 543 -29.70 -7.06 -15.94
CA PRO A 543 -30.93 -7.68 -15.46
C PRO A 543 -31.64 -6.93 -14.34
N VAL A 544 -30.98 -6.00 -13.64
CA VAL A 544 -31.59 -5.24 -12.52
C VAL A 544 -31.66 -3.72 -12.73
N ALA A 545 -31.12 -3.18 -13.83
CA ALA A 545 -31.18 -1.76 -14.11
C ALA A 545 -32.63 -1.28 -14.26
N LEU A 546 -32.88 0.00 -13.95
CA LEU A 546 -34.20 0.61 -14.10
C LEU A 546 -34.52 0.95 -15.56
N THR A 547 -33.52 1.37 -16.35
CA THR A 547 -33.70 1.65 -17.79
C THR A 547 -33.66 0.35 -18.59
N ARG A 548 -34.80 -0.01 -19.20
CA ARG A 548 -34.98 -1.23 -20.00
C ARG A 548 -35.03 -0.98 -21.50
N ARG A 549 -35.47 0.21 -21.89
CA ARG A 549 -35.53 0.65 -23.28
C ARG A 549 -34.39 1.65 -23.50
N PRO A 550 -33.46 1.39 -24.44
CA PRO A 550 -32.49 2.38 -24.86
C PRO A 550 -33.15 3.66 -25.35
N HIS A 551 -32.54 4.79 -25.04
CA HIS A 551 -32.95 6.12 -25.52
C HIS A 551 -32.29 6.41 -26.86
N THR A 552 -32.99 7.13 -27.72
CA THR A 552 -32.41 7.76 -28.91
C THR A 552 -31.87 9.15 -28.57
N LEU A 553 -31.04 9.74 -29.45
CA LEU A 553 -30.55 11.10 -29.26
C LEU A 553 -31.70 12.10 -29.18
N ASP A 554 -32.73 11.92 -30.03
CA ASP A 554 -33.94 12.75 -30.03
C ASP A 554 -34.76 12.58 -28.74
N ASP A 555 -34.87 11.36 -28.21
CA ASP A 555 -35.54 11.13 -26.91
C ASP A 555 -34.89 11.98 -25.81
N VAL A 556 -33.56 12.03 -25.77
CA VAL A 556 -32.82 12.78 -24.75
C VAL A 556 -32.97 14.29 -24.96
N LEU A 557 -32.68 14.79 -26.17
CA LEU A 557 -32.70 16.22 -26.49
C LEU A 557 -34.10 16.84 -26.36
N SER A 558 -35.17 16.07 -26.62
CA SER A 558 -36.56 16.54 -26.51
C SER A 558 -37.19 16.30 -25.12
N SER A 559 -36.46 15.66 -24.20
CA SER A 559 -36.97 15.43 -22.85
C SER A 559 -37.11 16.74 -22.06
N PRO A 560 -37.98 16.81 -21.03
CA PRO A 560 -38.24 18.05 -20.30
C PRO A 560 -36.97 18.76 -19.83
N GLN A 561 -36.85 20.05 -20.09
CA GLN A 561 -35.72 20.86 -19.65
C GLN A 561 -35.72 21.01 -18.12
N ILE A 562 -34.56 20.81 -17.50
CA ILE A 562 -34.36 20.92 -16.04
C ILE A 562 -33.49 22.13 -15.69
N ALA A 563 -32.47 22.39 -16.51
CA ALA A 563 -31.59 23.56 -16.43
C ALA A 563 -31.25 24.02 -17.87
N PRO A 564 -30.63 25.20 -18.08
CA PRO A 564 -30.40 25.76 -19.41
C PRO A 564 -29.82 24.78 -20.45
N SER A 565 -28.83 23.97 -20.07
CA SER A 565 -28.15 23.00 -20.93
C SER A 565 -28.40 21.53 -20.55
N THR A 566 -29.35 21.25 -19.65
CA THR A 566 -29.60 19.91 -19.08
C THR A 566 -31.08 19.53 -19.13
N THR A 567 -31.36 18.34 -19.63
CA THR A 567 -32.72 17.77 -19.74
C THR A 567 -32.95 16.61 -18.76
N LEU A 568 -34.19 16.16 -18.64
CA LEU A 568 -34.60 15.15 -17.66
C LEU A 568 -33.88 13.80 -17.87
N LEU A 569 -33.68 13.35 -19.10
CA LEU A 569 -32.97 12.09 -19.39
C LEU A 569 -31.43 12.21 -19.24
N GLU A 570 -30.93 13.37 -18.85
CA GLU A 570 -29.54 13.61 -18.47
C GLU A 570 -29.36 13.73 -16.96
N CYS A 571 -30.44 13.59 -16.19
CA CYS A 571 -30.38 13.54 -14.74
C CYS A 571 -30.26 12.09 -14.26
N ALA A 572 -29.46 11.85 -13.22
CA ALA A 572 -29.37 10.55 -12.55
C ALA A 572 -30.74 9.95 -12.24
N ARG A 573 -30.89 8.65 -12.50
CA ARG A 573 -32.16 7.94 -12.37
C ARG A 573 -32.45 7.62 -10.90
N ARG A 574 -33.21 8.49 -10.21
CA ARG A 574 -33.63 8.26 -8.80
C ARG A 574 -34.11 6.82 -8.56
N ALA A 575 -33.61 6.20 -7.50
CA ALA A 575 -33.90 4.81 -7.17
C ALA A 575 -33.91 4.58 -5.66
N ASP A 576 -34.57 3.51 -5.24
CA ASP A 576 -34.45 2.92 -3.92
C ASP A 576 -33.58 1.66 -4.03
N GLY A 577 -32.60 1.53 -3.15
CA GLY A 577 -31.72 0.37 -3.15
C GLY A 577 -30.52 0.54 -2.22
N ALA A 578 -29.84 -0.58 -1.97
CA ALA A 578 -28.62 -0.62 -1.19
C ALA A 578 -27.59 -1.55 -1.83
N ALA A 579 -26.34 -1.39 -1.41
CA ALA A 579 -25.23 -2.28 -1.69
C ALA A 579 -24.32 -2.43 -0.46
N ALA A 580 -23.62 -3.56 -0.39
CA ALA A 580 -22.63 -3.86 0.64
C ALA A 580 -21.45 -4.63 0.04
N LEU A 581 -20.27 -4.38 0.59
CA LEU A 581 -19.01 -5.07 0.28
C LEU A 581 -18.41 -5.61 1.57
N ILE A 582 -17.78 -6.79 1.49
CA ILE A 582 -16.92 -7.30 2.55
C ILE A 582 -15.46 -7.16 2.09
N VAL A 583 -14.67 -6.40 2.84
CA VAL A 583 -13.24 -6.21 2.61
C VAL A 583 -12.52 -7.00 3.70
N ALA A 584 -11.67 -7.94 3.31
CA ALA A 584 -10.97 -8.78 4.27
C ALA A 584 -9.51 -9.03 3.86
N SER A 585 -8.64 -9.22 4.86
CA SER A 585 -7.25 -9.62 4.63
C SER A 585 -7.19 -11.07 4.14
N SER A 586 -6.35 -11.38 3.14
CA SER A 586 -6.20 -12.77 2.69
C SER A 586 -5.78 -13.73 3.81
N ARG A 587 -4.97 -13.27 4.79
CA ARG A 587 -4.59 -14.09 5.94
C ARG A 587 -5.78 -14.52 6.78
N PHE A 588 -6.71 -13.60 7.05
CA PHE A 588 -7.96 -13.93 7.74
C PHE A 588 -8.79 -14.93 6.93
N MET A 589 -8.88 -14.70 5.61
CA MET A 589 -9.62 -15.57 4.70
C MET A 589 -9.06 -17.00 4.69
N GLU A 590 -7.76 -17.15 4.56
CA GLU A 590 -7.06 -18.44 4.53
C GLU A 590 -7.20 -19.17 5.87
N LYS A 591 -6.92 -18.49 6.99
CA LYS A 591 -7.01 -19.07 8.34
C LYS A 591 -8.43 -19.51 8.70
N GLY A 592 -9.43 -18.73 8.28
CA GLY A 592 -10.85 -19.04 8.51
C GLY A 592 -11.44 -20.08 7.54
N GLY A 593 -10.66 -20.57 6.58
CA GLY A 593 -11.17 -21.48 5.54
C GLY A 593 -12.18 -20.83 4.60
N PHE A 594 -12.17 -19.50 4.49
CA PHE A 594 -13.09 -18.77 3.64
C PHE A 594 -12.64 -18.88 2.16
N PRO A 595 -13.56 -19.17 1.21
CA PRO A 595 -13.20 -19.47 -0.18
C PRO A 595 -12.51 -18.33 -0.95
N VAL A 596 -11.19 -18.31 -1.17
CA VAL A 596 -10.49 -17.19 -1.84
C VAL A 596 -10.76 -17.05 -3.37
N LYS A 597 -11.43 -18.03 -4.01
CA LYS A 597 -11.66 -18.01 -5.47
C LYS A 597 -12.50 -16.81 -5.91
N ARG A 598 -12.18 -16.27 -7.10
CA ARG A 598 -12.88 -15.15 -7.75
C ARG A 598 -12.95 -13.92 -6.85
N SER A 599 -11.80 -13.58 -6.27
CA SER A 599 -11.65 -12.40 -5.44
C SER A 599 -10.90 -11.28 -6.15
N VAL A 600 -11.18 -10.05 -5.76
CA VAL A 600 -10.58 -8.84 -6.33
C VAL A 600 -9.80 -8.08 -5.26
N GLU A 601 -8.64 -7.59 -5.65
CA GLU A 601 -7.72 -6.83 -4.82
C GLU A 601 -8.00 -5.33 -4.92
N VAL A 602 -7.99 -4.61 -3.79
CA VAL A 602 -7.90 -3.15 -3.77
C VAL A 602 -6.43 -2.76 -3.81
N ILE A 603 -5.91 -2.52 -5.02
CA ILE A 603 -4.49 -2.23 -5.28
C ILE A 603 -4.10 -0.90 -4.63
N SER A 604 -4.85 0.15 -4.96
CA SER A 604 -4.55 1.51 -4.49
C SER A 604 -5.79 2.39 -4.46
N GLY A 605 -5.64 3.58 -3.90
CA GLY A 605 -6.63 4.63 -4.04
C GLY A 605 -6.10 6.02 -3.70
N GLY A 606 -6.84 7.01 -4.18
CA GLY A 606 -6.59 8.42 -3.99
C GLY A 606 -7.89 9.17 -3.76
N GLU A 607 -7.80 10.21 -2.93
CA GLU A 607 -8.90 11.11 -2.64
C GLU A 607 -8.41 12.55 -2.79
N ALA A 608 -9.29 13.41 -3.27
CA ALA A 608 -9.09 14.86 -3.35
C ALA A 608 -10.45 15.56 -3.28
N SER A 609 -10.45 16.84 -2.90
CA SER A 609 -11.69 17.59 -2.65
C SER A 609 -11.63 18.99 -3.28
N GLY A 610 -12.80 19.55 -3.50
CA GLY A 610 -13.05 20.91 -3.98
C GLY A 610 -14.21 21.55 -3.21
N SER A 611 -14.68 22.70 -3.69
CA SER A 611 -15.80 23.42 -3.07
C SER A 611 -17.12 22.65 -3.19
N LEU A 612 -18.02 22.83 -2.20
CA LEU A 612 -19.34 22.14 -2.18
C LEU A 612 -20.27 22.56 -3.34
N TYR A 613 -20.11 23.80 -3.80
CA TYR A 613 -20.86 24.39 -4.90
C TYR A 613 -19.89 25.15 -5.83
N PRO A 614 -20.19 25.23 -7.14
CA PRO A 614 -19.34 25.91 -8.10
C PRO A 614 -19.38 27.43 -7.90
N PRO A 615 -18.28 28.14 -8.17
CA PRO A 615 -18.29 29.61 -8.21
C PRO A 615 -19.16 30.13 -9.36
N PRO A 616 -19.35 31.46 -9.50
CA PRO A 616 -19.91 32.06 -10.70
C PRO A 616 -19.20 31.57 -11.97
N ILE A 617 -19.92 31.47 -13.09
CA ILE A 617 -19.42 30.82 -14.31
C ILE A 617 -18.11 31.42 -14.84
N ASP A 618 -17.93 32.73 -14.69
CA ASP A 618 -16.75 33.46 -15.17
C ASP A 618 -15.51 33.29 -14.27
N GLU A 619 -15.67 32.67 -13.09
CA GLU A 619 -14.60 32.38 -12.14
C GLU A 619 -14.17 30.89 -12.17
N ILE A 620 -14.92 30.05 -12.89
CA ILE A 620 -14.61 28.62 -13.02
C ILE A 620 -13.32 28.44 -13.83
N ASN A 621 -12.43 27.59 -13.32
CA ASN A 621 -11.18 27.19 -13.97
C ASN A 621 -10.81 25.77 -13.55
N GLU A 622 -9.78 25.19 -14.16
CA GLU A 622 -9.38 23.79 -13.94
C GLU A 622 -9.09 23.42 -12.47
N ASN A 623 -8.73 24.38 -11.61
CA ASN A 623 -8.45 24.10 -10.20
C ASN A 623 -9.69 23.74 -9.37
N VAL A 624 -10.91 23.91 -9.90
CA VAL A 624 -12.13 23.52 -9.18
C VAL A 624 -12.36 22.01 -9.17
N PHE A 625 -11.67 21.26 -10.03
CA PHE A 625 -11.86 19.82 -10.19
C PHE A 625 -10.81 19.02 -9.43
N SER A 626 -11.25 17.96 -8.74
CA SER A 626 -10.39 17.14 -7.87
C SER A 626 -10.11 15.73 -8.42
N CYS A 627 -10.85 15.28 -9.45
CA CYS A 627 -10.77 13.90 -9.94
C CYS A 627 -9.37 13.55 -10.48
N GLN A 628 -8.74 14.45 -11.26
CA GLN A 628 -7.41 14.21 -11.82
C GLN A 628 -6.36 13.99 -10.72
N GLN A 629 -6.45 14.75 -9.62
CA GLN A 629 -5.54 14.58 -8.49
C GLN A 629 -5.78 13.24 -7.77
N ALA A 630 -7.03 12.86 -7.53
CA ALA A 630 -7.37 11.57 -6.94
C ALA A 630 -6.89 10.40 -7.80
N ALA A 631 -7.11 10.46 -9.12
CA ALA A 631 -6.64 9.47 -10.09
C ALA A 631 -5.10 9.39 -10.12
N ARG A 632 -4.41 10.53 -10.16
CA ARG A 632 -2.94 10.59 -10.12
C ARG A 632 -2.37 9.94 -8.87
N ILE A 633 -2.96 10.18 -7.70
CA ILE A 633 -2.55 9.53 -6.44
C ILE A 633 -2.76 8.02 -6.54
N ALA A 634 -3.90 7.56 -7.05
CA ALA A 634 -4.18 6.14 -7.19
C ALA A 634 -3.20 5.45 -8.16
N TYR A 635 -2.97 6.02 -9.34
CA TYR A 635 -2.00 5.53 -10.31
C TYR A 635 -0.58 5.48 -9.75
N ALA A 636 -0.12 6.56 -9.11
CA ALA A 636 1.22 6.63 -8.53
C ALA A 636 1.44 5.57 -7.44
N LYS A 637 0.45 5.35 -6.56
CA LYS A 637 0.51 4.31 -5.51
C LYS A 637 0.46 2.89 -6.07
N ALA A 638 -0.20 2.68 -7.21
CA ALA A 638 -0.26 1.37 -7.87
C ALA A 638 0.95 1.11 -8.78
N HIS A 639 1.74 2.13 -9.12
CA HIS A 639 2.73 2.09 -10.20
C HIS A 639 2.11 1.67 -11.55
N LEU A 640 0.94 2.22 -11.87
CA LEU A 640 0.18 1.93 -13.10
C LEU A 640 -0.15 3.23 -13.84
N GLY A 641 -0.46 3.13 -15.12
CA GLY A 641 -1.04 4.20 -15.95
C GLY A 641 -2.45 3.86 -16.43
N VAL A 642 -3.07 4.79 -17.16
CA VAL A 642 -4.42 4.59 -17.74
C VAL A 642 -4.47 3.40 -18.71
N SER A 643 -3.38 3.13 -19.43
CA SER A 643 -3.26 2.01 -20.37
C SER A 643 -3.25 0.63 -19.69
N ASP A 644 -3.09 0.58 -18.37
CA ASP A 644 -3.10 -0.66 -17.60
C ASP A 644 -4.50 -1.05 -17.10
N ILE A 645 -5.51 -0.23 -17.35
CA ILE A 645 -6.88 -0.38 -16.83
C ILE A 645 -7.81 -0.87 -17.94
N ASP A 646 -8.50 -1.99 -17.70
CA ASP A 646 -9.39 -2.64 -18.67
C ASP A 646 -10.86 -2.20 -18.54
N PHE A 647 -11.25 -1.72 -17.35
CA PHE A 647 -12.62 -1.29 -17.06
C PHE A 647 -12.65 -0.02 -16.22
N PHE A 648 -13.57 0.89 -16.54
CA PHE A 648 -13.77 2.14 -15.82
C PHE A 648 -15.21 2.24 -15.27
N GLY A 649 -15.35 2.20 -13.95
CA GLY A 649 -16.60 2.57 -13.28
C GLY A 649 -16.57 4.04 -12.89
N LEU A 650 -17.11 4.93 -13.72
CA LEU A 650 -17.00 6.38 -13.53
C LEU A 650 -18.33 6.97 -13.06
N TYR A 651 -18.29 7.80 -12.01
CA TYR A 651 -19.49 8.50 -11.54
C TYR A 651 -20.06 9.42 -12.61
N ASP A 652 -21.35 9.26 -12.93
CA ASP A 652 -22.05 9.91 -14.03
C ASP A 652 -23.41 10.47 -13.59
N CYS A 653 -23.46 11.27 -12.52
CA CYS A 653 -24.72 11.86 -12.06
C CYS A 653 -25.39 12.78 -13.11
N PHE A 654 -24.57 13.40 -13.97
CA PHE A 654 -24.94 14.15 -15.17
C PHE A 654 -23.88 13.91 -16.27
N PRO A 655 -24.18 14.11 -17.56
CA PRO A 655 -23.21 13.93 -18.65
C PRO A 655 -21.89 14.67 -18.47
N ILE A 656 -21.92 15.92 -17.97
CA ILE A 656 -20.71 16.69 -17.70
C ILE A 656 -19.81 16.03 -16.65
N CYS A 657 -20.38 15.32 -15.67
CA CYS A 657 -19.61 14.54 -14.68
C CYS A 657 -18.84 13.41 -15.37
N LEU A 658 -19.49 12.69 -16.30
CA LEU A 658 -18.85 11.62 -17.05
C LEU A 658 -17.75 12.15 -17.99
N ILE A 659 -18.04 13.21 -18.73
CA ILE A 659 -17.06 13.86 -19.64
C ILE A 659 -15.82 14.28 -18.85
N ARG A 660 -15.99 14.99 -17.74
CA ARG A 660 -14.86 15.41 -16.89
C ARG A 660 -14.14 14.23 -16.23
N ALA A 661 -14.86 13.15 -15.90
CA ALA A 661 -14.24 11.93 -15.39
C ALA A 661 -13.35 11.24 -16.44
N ILE A 662 -13.81 11.12 -17.69
CA ILE A 662 -13.05 10.57 -18.83
C ILE A 662 -11.74 11.33 -19.02
N GLU A 663 -11.81 12.66 -19.00
CA GLU A 663 -10.63 13.52 -19.08
C GLU A 663 -9.69 13.33 -17.87
N SER A 664 -10.26 13.32 -16.66
CA SER A 664 -9.49 13.28 -15.42
C SER A 664 -8.75 11.96 -15.19
N VAL A 665 -9.31 10.83 -15.62
CA VAL A 665 -8.65 9.52 -15.53
C VAL A 665 -7.65 9.29 -16.67
N GLY A 666 -7.61 10.17 -17.68
CA GLY A 666 -6.66 10.14 -18.77
C GLY A 666 -7.10 9.35 -20.01
N LEU A 667 -8.39 9.04 -20.15
CA LEU A 667 -8.93 8.41 -21.37
C LEU A 667 -9.00 9.40 -22.55
N ALA A 668 -9.10 10.69 -22.24
CA ALA A 668 -9.03 11.78 -23.19
C ALA A 668 -8.21 12.95 -22.60
N PRO A 669 -7.55 13.76 -23.43
CA PRO A 669 -7.03 15.06 -22.99
C PRO A 669 -8.11 15.97 -22.37
N VAL A 670 -7.68 16.91 -21.54
CA VAL A 670 -8.58 17.92 -20.94
C VAL A 670 -9.28 18.72 -22.05
N GLY A 671 -10.60 18.88 -21.93
CA GLY A 671 -11.45 19.57 -22.89
C GLY A 671 -11.99 18.69 -24.03
N THR A 672 -11.42 17.50 -24.27
CA THR A 672 -11.80 16.64 -25.41
C THR A 672 -12.64 15.42 -24.99
N GLY A 673 -13.20 15.40 -23.79
CA GLY A 673 -14.04 14.29 -23.32
C GLY A 673 -15.36 14.16 -24.08
N GLY A 674 -15.89 15.27 -24.61
CA GLY A 674 -17.05 15.26 -25.50
C GLY A 674 -16.77 14.53 -26.82
N ASP A 675 -15.62 14.78 -27.42
CA ASP A 675 -15.19 14.13 -28.67
C ASP A 675 -14.98 12.62 -28.47
N TYR A 676 -14.41 12.22 -27.33
CA TYR A 676 -14.28 10.81 -26.95
C TYR A 676 -15.64 10.11 -26.90
N VAL A 677 -16.64 10.76 -26.28
CA VAL A 677 -18.01 10.22 -26.21
C VAL A 677 -18.66 10.16 -27.59
N GLU A 678 -18.49 11.18 -28.42
CA GLU A 678 -19.05 11.21 -29.78
C GLU A 678 -18.46 10.13 -30.68
N GLN A 679 -17.14 9.94 -30.64
CA GLN A 679 -16.48 8.87 -31.37
C GLN A 679 -17.04 7.51 -30.93
N ALA A 680 -17.11 7.26 -29.62
CA ALA A 680 -17.65 6.03 -29.08
C ALA A 680 -19.13 5.83 -29.46
N TYR A 681 -19.94 6.90 -29.43
CA TYR A 681 -21.34 6.86 -29.84
C TYR A 681 -21.46 6.42 -31.31
N ASN A 682 -20.70 7.04 -32.21
CA ASN A 682 -20.73 6.72 -33.63
C ASN A 682 -20.32 5.26 -33.90
N GLU A 683 -19.27 4.78 -33.23
CA GLU A 683 -18.82 3.39 -33.32
C GLU A 683 -19.87 2.42 -32.74
N VAL A 684 -20.49 2.75 -31.61
CA VAL A 684 -21.60 1.98 -31.02
C VAL A 684 -22.80 1.90 -31.96
N MET A 685 -23.21 3.01 -32.58
CA MET A 685 -24.34 3.05 -33.50
C MET A 685 -24.06 2.21 -34.75
N SER A 686 -22.84 2.28 -35.29
CA SER A 686 -22.39 1.43 -36.40
C SER A 686 -22.41 -0.06 -36.01
N MET A 687 -21.92 -0.40 -34.80
CA MET A 687 -21.92 -1.77 -34.31
C MET A 687 -23.34 -2.34 -34.13
N ILE A 688 -24.28 -1.52 -33.64
CA ILE A 688 -25.68 -1.89 -33.48
C ILE A 688 -26.36 -2.06 -34.84
N ALA A 689 -26.08 -1.19 -35.81
CA ALA A 689 -26.63 -1.32 -37.15
C ALA A 689 -26.24 -2.66 -37.82
N ASN A 690 -25.02 -3.14 -37.56
CA ASN A 690 -24.51 -4.38 -38.13
C ASN A 690 -24.94 -5.65 -37.39
N ASN A 691 -25.03 -5.60 -36.05
CA ASN A 691 -25.18 -6.81 -35.22
C ASN A 691 -26.49 -6.87 -34.41
N GLY A 692 -27.29 -5.80 -34.45
CA GLY A 692 -28.35 -5.57 -33.48
C GLY A 692 -27.82 -5.33 -32.07
N LEU A 693 -28.64 -4.73 -31.21
CA LEU A 693 -28.22 -4.38 -29.84
C LEU A 693 -27.81 -5.60 -28.99
N SER A 694 -28.46 -6.74 -29.20
CA SER A 694 -28.14 -7.98 -28.47
C SER A 694 -26.80 -8.60 -28.88
N GLY A 695 -26.40 -8.42 -30.14
CA GLY A 695 -25.11 -8.91 -30.68
C GLY A 695 -23.97 -7.91 -30.52
N ALA A 696 -24.28 -6.62 -30.29
CA ALA A 696 -23.28 -5.57 -30.18
C ALA A 696 -22.47 -5.67 -28.86
N ARG A 697 -21.14 -5.70 -29.00
CA ARG A 697 -20.17 -5.77 -27.90
C ARG A 697 -19.73 -4.38 -27.47
N LEU A 698 -20.69 -3.56 -27.02
CA LEU A 698 -20.48 -2.13 -26.73
C LEU A 698 -19.30 -1.85 -25.77
N GLN A 699 -19.05 -2.77 -24.84
CA GLN A 699 -17.98 -2.67 -23.86
C GLN A 699 -16.56 -2.71 -24.47
N GLU A 700 -16.41 -3.15 -25.71
CA GLU A 700 -15.12 -3.13 -26.41
C GLU A 700 -14.79 -1.75 -27.00
N VAL A 701 -15.82 -0.95 -27.28
CA VAL A 701 -15.69 0.44 -27.76
C VAL A 701 -15.68 1.40 -26.58
N PHE A 702 -16.55 1.16 -25.61
CA PHE A 702 -16.74 2.01 -24.44
C PHE A 702 -16.67 1.16 -23.17
N PRO A 703 -15.46 0.87 -22.64
CA PRO A 703 -15.24 0.03 -21.45
C PRO A 703 -15.58 0.78 -20.15
N ILE A 704 -16.59 1.66 -20.20
CA ILE A 704 -17.03 2.52 -19.10
C ILE A 704 -18.46 2.14 -18.73
N ASN A 705 -18.72 1.99 -17.42
CA ASN A 705 -20.07 1.82 -16.87
C ASN A 705 -20.92 0.79 -17.60
N THR A 706 -20.41 -0.43 -17.79
CA THR A 706 -21.11 -1.48 -18.53
C THR A 706 -22.49 -1.86 -17.96
N HIS A 707 -22.76 -1.52 -16.70
CA HIS A 707 -24.08 -1.67 -16.06
C HIS A 707 -25.06 -0.52 -16.39
N GLY A 708 -24.60 0.60 -16.94
CA GLY A 708 -25.40 1.76 -17.35
C GLY A 708 -25.33 2.97 -16.42
N GLY A 709 -24.46 2.96 -15.41
CA GLY A 709 -24.15 4.13 -14.58
C GLY A 709 -25.35 4.72 -13.84
N LEU A 710 -25.16 5.87 -13.22
CA LEU A 710 -26.21 6.60 -12.51
C LEU A 710 -27.27 7.15 -13.47
N LEU A 711 -26.90 7.48 -14.72
CA LEU A 711 -27.83 7.97 -15.72
C LEU A 711 -28.94 6.96 -16.03
N SER A 712 -28.66 5.65 -15.99
CA SER A 712 -29.62 4.63 -16.46
C SER A 712 -29.75 3.36 -15.62
N PHE A 713 -28.78 3.01 -14.77
CA PHE A 713 -28.91 1.86 -13.86
C PHE A 713 -29.87 2.16 -12.71
N GLY A 714 -29.60 3.25 -11.98
CA GLY A 714 -30.34 3.67 -10.78
C GLY A 714 -29.41 4.31 -9.74
N ALA A 715 -29.86 5.39 -9.12
CA ALA A 715 -29.07 6.21 -8.20
C ALA A 715 -29.80 6.47 -6.87
N PRO A 716 -29.64 5.56 -5.87
CA PRO A 716 -30.08 5.80 -4.50
C PRO A 716 -29.10 6.74 -3.78
N TRP A 717 -29.21 8.04 -4.07
CA TRP A 717 -28.42 9.12 -3.46
C TRP A 717 -26.90 8.85 -3.45
N GLU A 718 -26.31 8.48 -2.31
CA GLU A 718 -24.88 8.23 -2.15
C GLU A 718 -24.45 6.79 -2.45
N ALA A 719 -25.39 5.84 -2.49
CA ALA A 719 -25.09 4.43 -2.73
C ALA A 719 -24.51 4.04 -4.10
N PRO A 720 -24.77 4.73 -5.23
CA PRO A 720 -24.49 4.16 -6.55
C PRO A 720 -23.00 4.00 -6.88
N ALA A 721 -22.08 4.66 -6.16
CA ALA A 721 -20.65 4.37 -6.34
C ALA A 721 -20.29 2.92 -5.95
N LEU A 722 -21.06 2.25 -5.07
CA LEU A 722 -20.89 0.81 -4.85
C LEU A 722 -21.31 -0.01 -6.07
N TYR A 723 -22.24 0.45 -6.90
CA TYR A 723 -22.61 -0.26 -8.13
C TYR A 723 -21.47 -0.24 -9.15
N LEU A 724 -20.69 0.85 -9.18
CA LEU A 724 -19.45 0.93 -9.97
C LEU A 724 -18.43 -0.13 -9.50
N VAL A 725 -18.24 -0.24 -8.18
CA VAL A 725 -17.34 -1.25 -7.57
C VAL A 725 -17.84 -2.67 -7.85
N ILE A 726 -19.14 -2.92 -7.68
CA ILE A 726 -19.73 -4.25 -7.92
C ILE A 726 -19.61 -4.65 -9.38
N GLU A 727 -19.90 -3.77 -10.34
CA GLU A 727 -19.72 -4.08 -11.77
C GLU A 727 -18.23 -4.30 -12.08
N ALA A 728 -17.30 -3.52 -11.49
CA ALA A 728 -15.87 -3.77 -11.64
C ALA A 728 -15.47 -5.18 -11.14
N ILE A 729 -15.97 -5.60 -9.97
CA ILE A 729 -15.72 -6.96 -9.48
C ILE A 729 -16.33 -8.00 -10.44
N MET A 730 -17.53 -7.76 -10.96
CA MET A 730 -18.15 -8.67 -11.94
C MET A 730 -17.32 -8.77 -13.22
N GLN A 731 -16.73 -7.68 -13.71
CA GLN A 731 -15.82 -7.69 -14.85
C GLN A 731 -14.55 -8.47 -14.55
N LEU A 732 -13.86 -8.17 -13.45
CA LEU A 732 -12.59 -8.80 -13.07
C LEU A 732 -12.71 -10.29 -12.72
N THR A 733 -13.91 -10.74 -12.35
CA THR A 733 -14.17 -12.14 -11.99
C THR A 733 -14.83 -12.95 -13.12
N GLY A 734 -15.05 -12.34 -14.30
CA GLY A 734 -15.66 -13.02 -15.44
C GLY A 734 -17.18 -13.26 -15.30
N GLN A 735 -17.87 -12.47 -14.48
CA GLN A 735 -19.29 -12.66 -14.10
C GLN A 735 -20.24 -11.62 -14.71
N ALA A 736 -19.77 -10.68 -15.55
CA ALA A 736 -20.59 -9.64 -16.16
C ALA A 736 -21.48 -10.13 -17.34
N LYS A 737 -21.47 -11.45 -17.63
CA LYS A 737 -22.32 -12.12 -18.64
C LYS A 737 -22.17 -11.46 -20.02
N SER A 738 -23.27 -11.06 -20.66
CA SER A 738 -23.28 -10.42 -21.98
C SER A 738 -22.54 -9.09 -22.04
N ARG A 739 -22.20 -8.50 -20.88
CA ARG A 739 -21.50 -7.22 -20.74
C ARG A 739 -19.99 -7.40 -20.45
N GLN A 740 -19.51 -8.64 -20.42
CA GLN A 740 -18.14 -8.98 -20.05
C GLN A 740 -17.11 -8.39 -21.01
N ILE A 741 -16.10 -7.73 -20.44
CA ILE A 741 -14.87 -7.32 -21.11
C ILE A 741 -13.92 -8.52 -21.14
N PRO A 742 -13.38 -8.89 -22.32
CA PRO A 742 -12.44 -10.01 -22.42
C PRO A 742 -11.19 -9.77 -21.59
N ASN A 743 -10.78 -10.79 -20.81
CA ASN A 743 -9.51 -10.80 -20.08
C ASN A 743 -9.26 -9.57 -19.18
N ALA A 744 -10.31 -8.96 -18.61
CA ALA A 744 -10.16 -7.83 -17.69
C ALA A 744 -9.34 -8.23 -16.46
N LYS A 745 -8.22 -7.55 -16.23
CA LYS A 745 -7.29 -7.77 -15.12
C LYS A 745 -7.31 -6.63 -14.13
N ARG A 746 -7.58 -5.40 -14.57
CA ARG A 746 -7.60 -4.21 -13.71
C ARG A 746 -8.77 -3.31 -14.02
N ALA A 747 -9.32 -2.69 -12.98
CA ALA A 747 -10.40 -1.74 -13.08
C ALA A 747 -10.10 -0.48 -12.27
N LEU A 748 -10.57 0.67 -12.74
CA LEU A 748 -10.59 1.92 -11.99
C LEU A 748 -12.04 2.28 -11.69
N VAL A 749 -12.32 2.61 -10.43
CA VAL A 749 -13.63 3.11 -10.00
C VAL A 749 -13.50 4.50 -9.41
N TYR A 750 -14.39 5.39 -9.81
CA TYR A 750 -14.43 6.80 -9.43
C TYR A 750 -15.80 7.16 -8.86
N GLY A 751 -15.79 7.79 -7.68
CA GLY A 751 -16.96 8.29 -6.97
C GLY A 751 -16.85 9.79 -6.82
N ASN A 752 -17.98 10.48 -7.00
CA ASN A 752 -18.05 11.93 -6.94
C ASN A 752 -19.13 12.38 -5.94
N GLY A 753 -18.79 13.33 -5.07
CA GLY A 753 -19.71 13.92 -4.09
C GLY A 753 -19.97 15.40 -4.33
N GLY A 754 -21.18 15.85 -3.96
CA GLY A 754 -21.61 17.24 -4.14
C GLY A 754 -21.66 17.63 -5.62
N ILE A 755 -21.10 18.80 -5.94
CA ILE A 755 -20.94 19.32 -7.31
C ILE A 755 -19.43 19.43 -7.59
N PHE A 756 -18.81 18.32 -8.03
CA PHE A 756 -17.35 18.16 -8.15
C PHE A 756 -16.55 18.39 -6.84
N SER A 757 -17.20 18.22 -5.70
CA SER A 757 -16.70 18.62 -4.38
C SER A 757 -15.83 17.57 -3.72
N SER A 758 -16.08 16.29 -4.00
CA SER A 758 -15.26 15.19 -3.49
C SER A 758 -15.01 14.19 -4.59
N SER A 759 -13.76 13.76 -4.74
CA SER A 759 -13.34 12.74 -5.69
C SER A 759 -12.62 11.63 -4.95
N ALA A 760 -13.16 10.41 -5.05
CA ALA A 760 -12.52 9.21 -4.53
C ALA A 760 -12.31 8.21 -5.68
N VAL A 761 -11.07 7.72 -5.81
CA VAL A 761 -10.67 6.77 -6.85
C VAL A 761 -10.05 5.54 -6.19
N ALA A 762 -10.46 4.35 -6.63
CA ALA A 762 -9.81 3.08 -6.28
C ALA A 762 -9.41 2.32 -7.54
N ILE A 763 -8.24 1.68 -7.51
CA ILE A 763 -7.80 0.72 -8.54
C ILE A 763 -7.96 -0.67 -7.97
N LEU A 764 -8.64 -1.53 -8.74
CA LEU A 764 -8.96 -2.89 -8.40
C LEU A 764 -8.23 -3.86 -9.35
N GLY A 765 -7.82 -5.02 -8.85
CA GLY A 765 -7.10 -6.04 -9.62
C GLY A 765 -7.64 -7.44 -9.45
N SER A 766 -7.54 -8.28 -10.49
CA SER A 766 -7.92 -9.70 -10.42
C SER A 766 -6.96 -10.55 -9.57
N GLY A 767 -5.79 -10.01 -9.21
CA GLY A 767 -4.69 -10.77 -8.60
C GLY A 767 -3.97 -11.71 -9.57
N GLN A 768 -4.33 -11.70 -10.86
CA GLN A 768 -3.70 -12.47 -11.93
C GLN A 768 -3.11 -11.51 -12.96
N TYR A 769 -1.85 -11.13 -12.77
CA TYR A 769 -1.16 -10.13 -13.60
C TYR A 769 -0.35 -10.77 -14.72
#